data_AF-A0A561PUG8-F1
#
_entry.id   AF-A0A561PUG8-F1
#
_cell.length_a   1.000
_cell.length_b   1.000
_cell.length_c   1.000
_cell.angle_alpha   90.00
_cell.angle_beta   90.00
_cell.angle_gamma   90.00
#
_symmetry.space_group_name_H-M   'P 1'
#
loop_
_entity.id
_entity.type
_entity.pdbx_description
1 polymer ?
#
loop_
_entity_poly.entity_id
_entity_poly.type
_entity_poly.pdbx_seq_one_letter_code
_entity_poly.pdbx_strand_id
1 'polypeptide(L)'
;MKKMSTLLLVLSMLLCSRLHAQYLLLDDMEGHGPCSGKWTYYAGNTTTGKVEFGVPNPNPSGLNTSPLVAKFTKDTSCFEYMSTSVSLKDSFNLSSNSTFKMLVYSNVQEDIMFKLQPGTNYSKAVYFTYRPSRVNQWEEATFNFQSVKKRTDFNTIAVQFIDGKKANGILYFDLVQAPNPTNIVLKDTTIRMGNENGAVLTAKVNGGVFSSTLHTSSWVASNLPAGVTIGNVQRLNDTIALVTLSGNSPANYSRTALKLTVAGAELDSANVASYTVKGNVVFEGNPNWTLVFADEFNTNGMPDAGKWKIDPHPKGWINGEQEVYTDSTHDNARVRNGNLVITGKKDFPNGNTTEPWSSGMLITQGKFDFLYGRVDVRTKLPRARGSWPAIWLMPTSSAYGGWPKSGELDIMEHVGNNFGTVLSTIHTQNHNWTNGGGISNSKKLMDADTAYHVYSMEWAPDTLRFIYDSTVILTYPNPHTDWKDWPFDQKFYLILNVAIGGGMGGTIVEADWPDSMQVDYARIYQKGLGTPVLDTIKVTPADLSFLAGKQQQYTAKAFDQNGYPMAITPVWSITGAGNTITANGLATLNSSGKVSATATVDTITKTGNTNVNVRATNYRNLPVKIQAESFDNGNACCTETTADIGGGLDVSYIGANTWFEYDLNVPRADTYRLQFRVAVNSLASLKIQLDTVTLQTVSLPVSGGWQKWITVTSAPVRLEQGQQTIRIVSNKDGWNFNWLSVFRADSIGLSRVTIKPDSVTLNTGQTQQFTATGYGQDSSVFAITPAWSVSGGGSISASGLFTAGTTGNYAVQATAAGITDTATVHVITPPALTRIVLTPDTVTVPLGASQQFIAKGYDQRDSLFAFKPTWSTSDPANTIDTTGVFTAGNAAGTYSITASAGAISATAVVATGYTCSVNDKYEAESASNRATGPILETCTDVGGGQDFTNLHVNDWWAYNTLNVPVKGKYTISIRVSSTAAASVWIGHSGFNFGTINIPSTGGTWRTIKATITLPALSYTGIHVQSGAFKFNWFSIDNCAVDTSTARMAYVKPAIVAESATAATLLPYPNPTNGQLTINLNSATYRMLTLMDIRGNILRQWIIPKGEKQLNKNISTLPSGTYILKLEGDNKVKTFRVVKI
;
A
#
# COMPACT_ATOMS: atom_id res chain seq x y z
N MET A 1 -60.29 -56.98 17.31
CA MET A 1 -59.17 -56.82 18.28
C MET A 1 -57.88 -56.74 17.46
N LYS A 2 -57.25 -55.56 17.32
CA LYS A 2 -56.06 -55.09 18.07
C LYS A 2 -54.82 -55.96 17.76
N LYS A 3 -53.71 -55.52 17.15
CA LYS A 3 -53.12 -54.19 16.95
C LYS A 3 -52.23 -54.23 15.69
N MET A 4 -52.45 -53.26 14.80
CA MET A 4 -51.61 -52.93 13.65
C MET A 4 -51.37 -51.42 13.76
N SER A 5 -50.36 -51.01 14.53
CA SER A 5 -50.11 -49.58 14.81
C SER A 5 -48.76 -49.36 15.51
N THR A 6 -47.63 -49.55 14.81
CA THR A 6 -46.33 -49.00 15.29
C THR A 6 -45.23 -48.83 14.23
N LEU A 7 -45.47 -49.12 12.95
CA LEU A 7 -44.41 -49.04 11.93
C LEU A 7 -44.67 -48.03 10.79
N LEU A 8 -45.68 -47.16 10.93
CA LEU A 8 -46.06 -46.18 9.91
C LEU A 8 -45.89 -44.70 10.34
N LEU A 9 -45.25 -44.42 11.50
CA LEU A 9 -45.20 -43.05 12.06
C LEU A 9 -43.80 -42.41 12.12
N VAL A 10 -42.74 -43.04 11.61
CA VAL A 10 -41.35 -42.53 11.76
C VAL A 10 -40.65 -42.26 10.42
N LEU A 11 -41.28 -42.52 9.27
CA LEU A 11 -40.64 -42.32 7.95
C LEU A 11 -41.29 -41.25 7.06
N SER A 12 -42.21 -40.45 7.59
CA SER A 12 -42.92 -39.39 6.84
C SER A 12 -42.67 -37.95 7.34
N MET A 13 -41.71 -37.72 8.26
CA MET A 13 -41.41 -36.38 8.80
C MET A 13 -39.97 -35.87 8.59
N LEU A 14 -39.14 -36.55 7.78
CA LEU A 14 -37.72 -36.16 7.62
C LEU A 14 -37.38 -35.46 6.29
N LEU A 15 -38.34 -35.22 5.40
CA LEU A 15 -38.13 -34.51 4.15
C LEU A 15 -39.38 -33.68 3.80
N CYS A 16 -39.60 -32.56 4.50
CA CYS A 16 -40.31 -31.35 4.05
C CYS A 16 -40.75 -30.50 5.24
N SER A 17 -39.87 -29.64 5.73
CA SER A 17 -40.25 -28.45 6.49
C SER A 17 -39.11 -27.44 6.43
N ARG A 18 -38.84 -26.92 5.22
CA ARG A 18 -38.04 -25.69 5.12
C ARG A 18 -38.83 -24.54 5.74
N LEU A 19 -38.09 -23.68 6.43
CA LEU A 19 -38.52 -22.51 7.18
C LEU A 19 -39.59 -21.66 6.45
N HIS A 20 -40.87 -21.80 6.83
CA HIS A 20 -41.96 -20.91 6.39
C HIS A 20 -42.40 -19.91 7.48
N ALA A 21 -41.80 -19.96 8.68
CA ALA A 21 -42.26 -19.25 9.88
C ALA A 21 -41.98 -17.72 9.93
N GLN A 22 -41.43 -17.10 8.88
CA GLN A 22 -41.10 -15.65 8.87
C GLN A 22 -41.95 -14.81 7.92
N TYR A 23 -42.72 -15.45 7.03
CA TYR A 23 -43.48 -14.75 6.01
C TYR A 23 -44.96 -15.13 6.12
N LEU A 24 -45.82 -14.14 5.93
CA LEU A 24 -47.24 -14.34 5.74
C LEU A 24 -47.46 -14.84 4.31
N LEU A 25 -48.04 -16.04 4.15
CA LEU A 25 -48.53 -16.50 2.85
C LEU A 25 -49.66 -15.57 2.39
N LEU A 26 -49.47 -14.93 1.23
CA LEU A 26 -50.49 -14.12 0.61
C LEU A 26 -51.34 -14.93 -0.36
N ASP A 27 -50.69 -15.76 -1.16
CA ASP A 27 -51.34 -16.68 -2.09
C ASP A 27 -50.39 -17.80 -2.51
N ASP A 28 -50.88 -19.02 -2.55
CA ASP A 28 -50.23 -20.20 -3.14
C ASP A 28 -50.91 -20.65 -4.44
N MET A 29 -51.86 -19.88 -4.97
CA MET A 29 -52.64 -20.20 -6.17
C MET A 29 -53.47 -21.50 -6.05
N GLU A 30 -53.58 -22.05 -4.84
CA GLU A 30 -54.35 -23.26 -4.50
C GLU A 30 -55.59 -22.94 -3.66
N GLY A 31 -55.83 -21.66 -3.39
CA GLY A 31 -56.97 -21.19 -2.61
C GLY A 31 -56.62 -20.79 -1.18
N HIS A 32 -55.34 -20.78 -0.80
CA HIS A 32 -54.92 -20.39 0.54
C HIS A 32 -54.23 -19.02 0.57
N GLY A 33 -54.67 -18.20 1.52
CA GLY A 33 -54.13 -16.87 1.76
C GLY A 33 -55.16 -15.76 1.48
N PRO A 34 -54.91 -14.55 2.00
CA PRO A 34 -55.85 -13.44 1.88
C PRO A 34 -56.00 -12.91 0.44
N CYS A 35 -55.07 -13.20 -0.47
CA CYS A 35 -55.11 -12.80 -1.88
C CYS A 35 -55.78 -13.82 -2.80
N SER A 36 -56.04 -15.04 -2.33
CA SER A 36 -56.59 -16.11 -3.16
C SER A 36 -57.92 -15.73 -3.78
N GLY A 37 -58.02 -15.94 -5.10
CA GLY A 37 -59.19 -15.60 -5.91
C GLY A 37 -59.42 -14.09 -6.13
N LYS A 38 -58.50 -13.22 -5.70
CA LYS A 38 -58.65 -11.75 -5.80
C LYS A 38 -57.70 -11.08 -6.78
N TRP A 39 -56.85 -11.85 -7.46
CA TRP A 39 -55.94 -11.32 -8.46
C TRP A 39 -56.69 -10.87 -9.70
N THR A 40 -56.24 -9.75 -10.25
CA THR A 40 -56.71 -9.19 -11.52
C THR A 40 -55.50 -8.94 -12.42
N TYR A 41 -55.71 -8.81 -13.72
CA TYR A 41 -54.64 -8.41 -14.64
C TYR A 41 -55.13 -7.40 -15.68
N TYR A 42 -54.19 -6.64 -16.21
CA TYR A 42 -54.42 -5.69 -17.28
C TYR A 42 -53.34 -5.87 -18.35
N ALA A 43 -53.76 -6.21 -19.58
CA ALA A 43 -52.89 -6.49 -20.71
C ALA A 43 -53.06 -5.51 -21.89
N GLY A 44 -54.12 -4.69 -21.88
CA GLY A 44 -54.54 -3.81 -22.99
C GLY A 44 -55.84 -4.30 -23.66
N ASN A 45 -56.48 -3.44 -24.45
CA ASN A 45 -57.86 -3.69 -24.92
C ASN A 45 -57.96 -4.63 -26.15
N THR A 46 -56.85 -5.05 -26.75
CA THR A 46 -56.81 -5.87 -27.99
C THR A 46 -55.56 -6.76 -28.09
N THR A 47 -55.19 -7.47 -27.01
CA THR A 47 -53.96 -8.27 -26.94
C THR A 47 -54.23 -9.77 -26.79
N THR A 48 -53.26 -10.59 -27.20
CA THR A 48 -53.24 -12.05 -26.99
C THR A 48 -52.60 -12.49 -25.68
N GLY A 49 -51.83 -11.61 -25.01
CA GLY A 49 -51.25 -11.92 -23.71
C GLY A 49 -52.25 -11.82 -22.57
N LYS A 50 -52.06 -12.66 -21.55
CA LYS A 50 -52.98 -12.83 -20.42
C LYS A 50 -52.27 -13.35 -19.18
N VAL A 51 -52.91 -13.20 -18.03
CA VAL A 51 -52.51 -13.89 -16.79
C VAL A 51 -53.62 -14.87 -16.40
N GLU A 52 -53.24 -16.12 -16.21
CA GLU A 52 -54.13 -17.21 -15.81
C GLU A 52 -53.73 -17.66 -14.41
N PHE A 53 -54.68 -17.76 -13.47
CA PHE A 53 -54.44 -18.20 -12.10
C PHE A 53 -54.96 -19.62 -11.91
N GLY A 54 -54.25 -20.43 -11.11
CA GLY A 54 -54.64 -21.80 -10.83
C GLY A 54 -54.45 -22.77 -12.00
N VAL A 55 -53.40 -22.58 -12.82
CA VAL A 55 -53.06 -23.50 -13.92
C VAL A 55 -52.07 -24.57 -13.44
N PRO A 56 -51.96 -25.73 -14.13
CA PRO A 56 -51.02 -26.77 -13.75
C PRO A 56 -49.56 -26.27 -13.69
N ASN A 57 -48.84 -26.65 -12.63
CA ASN A 57 -47.43 -26.36 -12.47
C ASN A 57 -46.60 -26.97 -13.63
N PRO A 58 -45.77 -26.18 -14.35
CA PRO A 58 -44.98 -26.68 -15.47
C PRO A 58 -43.87 -27.68 -15.08
N ASN A 59 -43.48 -27.71 -13.81
CA ASN A 59 -42.48 -28.63 -13.27
C ASN A 59 -42.71 -28.84 -11.76
N PRO A 60 -43.62 -29.75 -11.36
CA PRO A 60 -43.97 -30.01 -9.95
C PRO A 60 -42.88 -30.88 -9.29
N SER A 61 -41.67 -30.34 -9.17
CA SER A 61 -40.53 -31.01 -8.55
C SER A 61 -39.54 -30.00 -7.96
N GLY A 62 -38.67 -30.47 -7.08
CA GLY A 62 -37.60 -29.65 -6.51
C GLY A 62 -38.15 -28.54 -5.59
N LEU A 63 -37.96 -27.28 -5.99
CA LEU A 63 -38.27 -26.10 -5.16
C LEU A 63 -39.77 -25.80 -5.09
N ASN A 64 -40.54 -26.07 -6.14
CA ASN A 64 -41.98 -25.88 -6.18
C ASN A 64 -42.70 -27.22 -6.42
N THR A 65 -43.42 -27.69 -5.41
CA THR A 65 -44.22 -28.92 -5.48
C THR A 65 -45.73 -28.65 -5.60
N SER A 66 -46.17 -27.39 -5.63
CA SER A 66 -47.58 -27.01 -5.75
C SER A 66 -48.18 -27.59 -7.05
N PRO A 67 -49.34 -28.26 -7.03
CA PRO A 67 -50.06 -28.64 -8.24
C PRO A 67 -50.48 -27.45 -9.12
N LEU A 68 -50.81 -26.29 -8.54
CA LEU A 68 -51.35 -25.14 -9.26
C LEU A 68 -50.47 -23.89 -9.08
N VAL A 69 -50.37 -23.06 -10.12
CA VAL A 69 -49.56 -21.83 -10.15
C VAL A 69 -50.27 -20.74 -10.97
N ALA A 70 -49.74 -19.51 -10.94
CA ALA A 70 -50.13 -18.48 -11.90
C ALA A 70 -49.24 -18.53 -13.15
N LYS A 71 -49.81 -18.25 -14.32
CA LYS A 71 -49.13 -18.18 -15.62
C LYS A 71 -49.36 -16.83 -16.27
N PHE A 72 -48.30 -16.06 -16.38
CA PHE A 72 -48.23 -14.77 -17.04
C PHE A 72 -47.65 -14.96 -18.44
N THR A 73 -48.49 -14.79 -19.46
CA THR A 73 -48.09 -14.90 -20.87
C THR A 73 -48.03 -13.50 -21.47
N LYS A 74 -46.84 -13.09 -21.91
CA LYS A 74 -46.61 -11.81 -22.60
C LYS A 74 -46.15 -12.06 -24.03
N ASP A 75 -46.66 -11.25 -24.94
CA ASP A 75 -46.26 -11.25 -26.34
C ASP A 75 -46.13 -9.81 -26.87
N THR A 76 -45.75 -9.67 -28.14
CA THR A 76 -45.54 -8.36 -28.77
C THR A 76 -46.81 -7.54 -28.98
N SER A 77 -48.01 -8.11 -28.80
CA SER A 77 -49.29 -7.37 -28.87
C SER A 77 -49.66 -6.69 -27.54
N CYS A 78 -49.07 -7.13 -26.43
CA CYS A 78 -49.38 -6.63 -25.10
C CYS A 78 -48.96 -5.17 -24.91
N PHE A 79 -49.64 -4.50 -23.98
CA PHE A 79 -49.15 -3.26 -23.42
C PHE A 79 -47.78 -3.47 -22.74
N GLU A 80 -46.85 -2.52 -22.92
CA GLU A 80 -45.47 -2.60 -22.42
C GLU A 80 -45.41 -2.81 -20.90
N TYR A 81 -46.40 -2.27 -20.19
CA TYR A 81 -46.53 -2.33 -18.72
C TYR A 81 -47.64 -3.28 -18.24
N MET A 82 -47.99 -4.30 -19.05
CA MET A 82 -48.92 -5.36 -18.67
C MET A 82 -48.59 -5.85 -17.26
N SER A 83 -49.61 -5.96 -16.41
CA SER A 83 -49.44 -6.27 -14.98
C SER A 83 -50.55 -7.16 -14.46
N THR A 84 -50.25 -7.89 -13.38
CA THR A 84 -51.25 -8.48 -12.50
C THR A 84 -51.14 -7.90 -11.11
N SER A 85 -52.26 -7.71 -10.43
CA SER A 85 -52.29 -7.09 -9.10
C SER A 85 -53.39 -7.62 -8.21
N VAL A 86 -53.17 -7.48 -6.90
CA VAL A 86 -54.15 -7.79 -5.85
C VAL A 86 -54.04 -6.75 -4.72
N SER A 87 -55.18 -6.37 -4.16
CA SER A 87 -55.28 -5.42 -3.04
C SER A 87 -55.80 -6.11 -1.79
N LEU A 88 -55.17 -5.83 -0.66
CA LEU A 88 -55.60 -6.22 0.67
C LEU A 88 -56.36 -5.08 1.35
N LYS A 89 -57.18 -5.45 2.33
CA LYS A 89 -57.91 -4.49 3.16
C LYS A 89 -56.97 -3.67 4.04
N ASP A 90 -56.00 -4.34 4.66
CA ASP A 90 -55.04 -3.73 5.58
C ASP A 90 -53.69 -3.49 4.90
N SER A 91 -52.98 -2.45 5.33
CA SER A 91 -51.62 -2.18 4.85
C SER A 91 -50.59 -3.15 5.40
N PHE A 92 -49.55 -3.42 4.62
CA PHE A 92 -48.37 -4.17 5.06
C PHE A 92 -47.59 -3.41 6.14
N ASN A 93 -47.21 -4.10 7.21
CA ASN A 93 -46.28 -3.57 8.22
C ASN A 93 -44.84 -3.97 7.86
N LEU A 94 -44.05 -2.99 7.43
CA LEU A 94 -42.68 -3.23 6.95
C LEU A 94 -41.59 -2.95 8.01
N SER A 95 -41.99 -2.58 9.24
CA SER A 95 -41.07 -2.02 10.24
C SER A 95 -40.04 -3.02 10.78
N SER A 96 -40.41 -4.30 10.89
CA SER A 96 -39.60 -5.38 11.44
C SER A 96 -38.97 -6.29 10.37
N ASN A 97 -39.60 -6.37 9.21
CA ASN A 97 -39.14 -7.05 8.01
C ASN A 97 -39.80 -6.37 6.80
N SER A 98 -39.04 -6.11 5.75
CA SER A 98 -39.48 -5.43 4.53
C SER A 98 -39.34 -6.30 3.28
N THR A 99 -39.08 -7.60 3.46
CA THR A 99 -38.81 -8.53 2.37
C THR A 99 -40.07 -9.25 1.92
N PHE A 100 -40.32 -9.28 0.62
CA PHE A 100 -41.34 -10.10 -0.03
C PHE A 100 -40.66 -11.20 -0.85
N LYS A 101 -41.35 -12.32 -1.02
CA LYS A 101 -40.87 -13.47 -1.79
C LYS A 101 -41.94 -14.00 -2.72
N MET A 102 -41.52 -14.59 -3.84
CA MET A 102 -42.35 -15.47 -4.65
C MET A 102 -41.45 -16.48 -5.38
N LEU A 103 -41.97 -17.67 -5.67
CA LEU A 103 -41.31 -18.59 -6.59
C LEU A 103 -41.59 -18.16 -8.02
N VAL A 104 -40.58 -18.22 -8.88
CA VAL A 104 -40.67 -17.88 -10.29
C VAL A 104 -40.08 -18.97 -11.16
N TYR A 105 -40.67 -19.19 -12.33
CA TYR A 105 -40.16 -20.05 -13.40
C TYR A 105 -40.39 -19.31 -14.71
N SER A 106 -39.35 -19.01 -15.46
CA SER A 106 -39.48 -18.33 -16.74
C SER A 106 -38.75 -19.04 -17.87
N ASN A 107 -39.30 -18.97 -19.08
CA ASN A 107 -38.65 -19.49 -20.29
C ASN A 107 -37.62 -18.52 -20.89
N VAL A 108 -37.49 -17.31 -20.34
CA VAL A 108 -36.53 -16.29 -20.76
C VAL A 108 -35.86 -15.68 -19.53
N GLN A 109 -34.64 -15.16 -19.69
CA GLN A 109 -33.97 -14.38 -18.66
C GLN A 109 -34.33 -12.91 -18.86
N GLU A 110 -35.49 -12.47 -18.38
CA GLU A 110 -35.91 -11.06 -18.42
C GLU A 110 -36.47 -10.62 -17.07
N ASP A 111 -36.48 -9.32 -16.84
CA ASP A 111 -36.79 -8.76 -15.53
C ASP A 111 -38.27 -8.95 -15.14
N ILE A 112 -38.46 -9.39 -13.90
CA ILE A 112 -39.74 -9.50 -13.21
C ILE A 112 -39.79 -8.37 -12.19
N MET A 113 -40.74 -7.44 -12.35
CA MET A 113 -40.92 -6.34 -11.42
C MET A 113 -41.98 -6.68 -10.38
N PHE A 114 -41.64 -6.54 -9.09
CA PHE A 114 -42.59 -6.62 -7.99
C PHE A 114 -42.78 -5.24 -7.38
N LYS A 115 -44.03 -4.80 -7.29
CA LYS A 115 -44.42 -3.43 -6.95
C LYS A 115 -45.35 -3.41 -5.73
N LEU A 116 -45.07 -2.52 -4.79
CA LEU A 116 -45.97 -2.14 -3.71
C LEU A 116 -46.60 -0.78 -4.02
N GLN A 117 -47.91 -0.64 -3.82
CA GLN A 117 -48.62 0.62 -4.09
C GLN A 117 -49.73 0.89 -3.04
N PRO A 118 -50.02 2.17 -2.70
CA PRO A 118 -51.16 2.53 -1.86
C PRO A 118 -52.46 2.53 -2.66
N GLY A 119 -53.31 1.52 -2.46
CA GLY A 119 -54.57 1.35 -3.19
C GLY A 119 -54.34 1.36 -4.71
N THR A 120 -54.98 2.31 -5.40
CA THR A 120 -54.85 2.55 -6.86
C THR A 120 -53.88 3.69 -7.21
N ASN A 121 -53.18 4.28 -6.23
CA ASN A 121 -52.30 5.44 -6.46
C ASN A 121 -50.91 5.02 -6.97
N TYR A 122 -50.77 5.01 -8.30
CA TYR A 122 -49.52 4.66 -8.99
C TYR A 122 -48.35 5.61 -8.70
N SER A 123 -48.61 6.89 -8.42
CA SER A 123 -47.55 7.90 -8.21
C SER A 123 -46.70 7.67 -6.95
N LYS A 124 -47.20 6.86 -6.01
CA LYS A 124 -46.52 6.54 -4.75
C LYS A 124 -46.03 5.09 -4.68
N ALA A 125 -46.07 4.39 -5.81
CA ALA A 125 -45.62 3.00 -5.87
C ALA A 125 -44.10 2.90 -5.79
N VAL A 126 -43.63 1.80 -5.21
CA VAL A 126 -42.21 1.46 -5.10
C VAL A 126 -42.04 0.04 -5.60
N TYR A 127 -40.98 -0.23 -6.35
CA TYR A 127 -40.77 -1.53 -6.97
C TYR A 127 -39.31 -1.95 -6.92
N PHE A 128 -39.10 -3.25 -7.06
CA PHE A 128 -37.81 -3.86 -7.33
C PHE A 128 -37.97 -4.88 -8.45
N THR A 129 -36.89 -5.10 -9.20
CA THR A 129 -36.84 -6.12 -10.23
C THR A 129 -36.02 -7.31 -9.77
N TYR A 130 -36.36 -8.48 -10.31
CA TYR A 130 -35.61 -9.71 -10.18
C TYR A 130 -35.45 -10.31 -11.57
N ARG A 131 -34.22 -10.64 -11.95
CA ARG A 131 -33.91 -11.27 -13.24
C ARG A 131 -33.59 -12.74 -13.00
N PRO A 132 -34.34 -13.67 -13.62
CA PRO A 132 -34.07 -15.08 -13.50
C PRO A 132 -32.64 -15.47 -13.86
N SER A 133 -32.01 -16.28 -13.01
CA SER A 133 -30.64 -16.74 -13.21
C SER A 133 -30.57 -17.89 -14.22
N ARG A 134 -31.66 -18.66 -14.35
CA ARG A 134 -31.80 -19.82 -15.23
C ARG A 134 -33.17 -19.84 -15.85
N VAL A 135 -33.26 -20.28 -17.10
CA VAL A 135 -34.56 -20.52 -17.74
C VAL A 135 -35.07 -21.91 -17.41
N ASN A 136 -36.39 -22.08 -17.43
CA ASN A 136 -37.10 -23.34 -17.26
C ASN A 136 -36.78 -24.08 -15.95
N GLN A 137 -36.50 -23.34 -14.89
CA GLN A 137 -36.28 -23.87 -13.54
C GLN A 137 -36.96 -22.97 -12.51
N TRP A 138 -37.47 -23.58 -11.44
CA TRP A 138 -38.00 -22.84 -10.30
C TRP A 138 -36.87 -22.23 -9.49
N GLU A 139 -37.00 -20.95 -9.18
CA GLU A 139 -36.12 -20.23 -8.26
C GLU A 139 -36.93 -19.30 -7.35
N GLU A 140 -36.36 -18.88 -6.23
CA GLU A 140 -36.98 -17.95 -5.29
C GLU A 140 -36.59 -16.51 -5.64
N ALA A 141 -37.56 -15.72 -6.08
CA ALA A 141 -37.40 -14.28 -6.27
C ALA A 141 -37.63 -13.55 -4.94
N THR A 142 -36.66 -12.76 -4.51
CA THR A 142 -36.68 -12.00 -3.25
C THR A 142 -36.63 -10.50 -3.52
N PHE A 143 -37.57 -9.75 -2.95
CA PHE A 143 -37.71 -8.30 -3.14
C PHE A 143 -37.65 -7.58 -1.79
N ASN A 144 -36.65 -6.70 -1.59
CA ASN A 144 -36.43 -6.05 -0.30
C ASN A 144 -36.77 -4.55 -0.32
N PHE A 145 -37.83 -4.18 0.39
CA PHE A 145 -38.34 -2.80 0.48
C PHE A 145 -37.80 -2.02 1.70
N GLN A 146 -36.56 -2.29 2.12
CA GLN A 146 -35.96 -1.67 3.31
C GLN A 146 -35.95 -0.14 3.24
N SER A 147 -35.82 0.44 2.05
CA SER A 147 -35.84 1.89 1.81
C SER A 147 -37.16 2.55 2.22
N VAL A 148 -38.26 1.78 2.27
CA VAL A 148 -39.60 2.27 2.60
C VAL A 148 -40.22 1.58 3.81
N LYS A 149 -39.40 0.94 4.65
CA LYS A 149 -39.83 0.20 5.86
C LYS A 149 -40.69 0.99 6.85
N LYS A 150 -40.65 2.33 6.80
CA LYS A 150 -41.44 3.23 7.66
C LYS A 150 -42.82 3.56 7.11
N ARG A 151 -43.15 3.14 5.89
CA ARG A 151 -44.43 3.44 5.26
C ARG A 151 -45.49 2.41 5.63
N THR A 152 -46.71 2.92 5.85
CA THR A 152 -47.85 2.19 6.41
C THR A 152 -49.08 2.27 5.52
N ASP A 153 -48.94 2.71 4.27
CA ASP A 153 -50.05 2.89 3.32
C ASP A 153 -50.05 1.91 2.15
N PHE A 154 -49.05 1.03 2.05
CA PHE A 154 -48.98 0.01 1.01
C PHE A 154 -49.91 -1.15 1.35
N ASN A 155 -50.91 -1.40 0.51
CA ASN A 155 -51.84 -2.53 0.66
C ASN A 155 -52.09 -3.28 -0.66
N THR A 156 -51.45 -2.88 -1.76
CA THR A 156 -51.59 -3.53 -3.07
C THR A 156 -50.23 -4.02 -3.56
N ILE A 157 -50.23 -5.24 -4.10
CA ILE A 157 -49.09 -5.84 -4.80
C ILE A 157 -49.40 -5.87 -6.30
N ALA A 158 -48.40 -5.59 -7.13
CA ALA A 158 -48.46 -5.82 -8.56
C ALA A 158 -47.18 -6.48 -9.09
N VAL A 159 -47.34 -7.41 -10.02
CA VAL A 159 -46.26 -8.08 -10.74
C VAL A 159 -46.30 -7.68 -12.21
N GLN A 160 -45.15 -7.31 -12.77
CA GLN A 160 -44.95 -7.09 -14.20
C GLN A 160 -43.81 -7.97 -14.70
N PHE A 161 -43.88 -8.35 -15.96
CA PHE A 161 -42.90 -9.22 -16.59
C PHE A 161 -42.45 -8.64 -17.93
N ILE A 162 -41.14 -8.66 -18.19
CA ILE A 162 -40.51 -7.96 -19.31
C ILE A 162 -40.98 -6.49 -19.34
N ASP A 163 -40.85 -5.84 -18.19
CA ASP A 163 -41.40 -4.50 -17.99
C ASP A 163 -40.80 -3.48 -18.99
N GLY A 164 -41.65 -2.55 -19.44
CA GLY A 164 -41.27 -1.52 -20.41
C GLY A 164 -40.97 -2.01 -21.83
N LYS A 165 -41.21 -3.30 -22.15
CA LYS A 165 -40.92 -3.88 -23.47
C LYS A 165 -42.13 -4.64 -24.03
N LYS A 166 -42.23 -4.68 -25.35
CA LYS A 166 -43.09 -5.62 -26.09
C LYS A 166 -42.24 -6.81 -26.55
N ALA A 167 -42.37 -7.95 -25.87
CA ALA A 167 -41.58 -9.14 -26.19
C ALA A 167 -42.36 -10.41 -25.81
N ASN A 168 -41.91 -11.54 -26.34
CA ASN A 168 -42.50 -12.85 -26.07
C ASN A 168 -41.85 -13.49 -24.86
N GLY A 169 -42.66 -13.98 -23.93
CA GLY A 169 -42.19 -14.74 -22.78
C GLY A 169 -43.32 -15.30 -21.93
N ILE A 170 -42.98 -16.30 -21.14
CA ILE A 170 -43.86 -16.91 -20.14
C ILE A 170 -43.15 -16.85 -18.79
N LEU A 171 -43.88 -16.32 -17.80
CA LEU A 171 -43.52 -16.37 -16.40
C LEU A 171 -44.59 -17.17 -15.66
N TYR A 172 -44.18 -18.20 -14.93
CA TYR A 172 -45.00 -18.80 -13.90
C TYR A 172 -44.55 -18.26 -12.55
N PHE A 173 -45.50 -17.95 -11.67
CA PHE A 173 -45.19 -17.55 -10.30
C PHE A 173 -46.15 -18.17 -9.30
N ASP A 174 -45.64 -18.36 -8.08
CA ASP A 174 -46.32 -19.09 -7.02
C ASP A 174 -45.77 -18.72 -5.63
N LEU A 175 -46.42 -19.14 -4.54
CA LEU A 175 -46.04 -18.89 -3.14
C LEU A 175 -45.68 -17.42 -2.88
N VAL A 176 -46.62 -16.52 -3.18
CA VAL A 176 -46.45 -15.08 -2.93
C VAL A 176 -46.51 -14.82 -1.43
N GLN A 177 -45.47 -14.20 -0.89
CA GLN A 177 -45.22 -14.09 0.54
C GLN A 177 -44.84 -12.67 0.95
N ALA A 178 -45.37 -12.21 2.08
CA ALA A 178 -45.13 -10.89 2.66
C ALA A 178 -44.43 -10.98 4.03
N PRO A 179 -43.82 -9.89 4.52
CA PRO A 179 -43.35 -9.83 5.91
C PRO A 179 -44.46 -10.17 6.92
N ASN A 180 -44.19 -11.07 7.87
CA ASN A 180 -45.12 -11.28 8.98
C ASN A 180 -44.98 -10.12 10.01
N PRO A 181 -46.06 -9.38 10.33
CA PRO A 181 -46.00 -8.32 11.35
C PRO A 181 -45.70 -8.86 12.74
N THR A 182 -46.09 -10.11 13.03
CA THR A 182 -45.90 -10.76 14.32
C THR A 182 -44.56 -11.47 14.37
N ASN A 183 -43.72 -11.13 15.34
CA ASN A 183 -42.45 -11.83 15.59
C ASN A 183 -42.12 -11.88 17.08
N ILE A 184 -41.26 -12.82 17.46
CA ILE A 184 -40.74 -12.95 18.82
C ILE A 184 -39.25 -12.64 18.81
N VAL A 185 -38.81 -11.79 19.73
CA VAL A 185 -37.40 -11.42 19.93
C VAL A 185 -36.92 -11.74 21.34
N LEU A 186 -35.73 -12.32 21.46
CA LEU A 186 -34.99 -12.46 22.71
C LEU A 186 -34.14 -11.22 22.97
N LYS A 187 -34.02 -10.85 24.24
CA LYS A 187 -32.97 -9.93 24.69
C LYS A 187 -31.61 -10.62 24.54
N ASP A 188 -30.65 -9.92 23.93
CA ASP A 188 -29.28 -10.41 23.81
C ASP A 188 -28.71 -10.75 25.18
N THR A 189 -28.23 -11.98 25.32
CA THR A 189 -27.81 -12.55 26.61
C THR A 189 -26.59 -13.43 26.39
N THR A 190 -25.58 -13.28 27.24
CA THR A 190 -24.38 -14.12 27.21
C THR A 190 -24.36 -14.99 28.47
N ILE A 191 -24.33 -16.30 28.29
CA ILE A 191 -24.34 -17.30 29.36
C ILE A 191 -22.98 -18.00 29.37
N ARG A 192 -22.27 -17.91 30.49
CA ARG A 192 -20.99 -18.60 30.67
C ARG A 192 -21.23 -20.05 31.06
N MET A 193 -20.36 -20.95 30.61
CA MET A 193 -20.40 -22.34 31.05
C MET A 193 -20.28 -22.44 32.58
N GLY A 194 -21.13 -23.27 33.18
CA GLY A 194 -21.34 -23.38 34.63
C GLY A 194 -22.48 -22.52 35.18
N ASN A 195 -22.93 -21.50 34.42
CA ASN A 195 -24.00 -20.58 34.81
C ASN A 195 -25.29 -20.77 33.97
N GLU A 196 -25.45 -21.93 33.31
CA GLU A 196 -26.63 -22.20 32.48
C GLU A 196 -27.88 -22.45 33.32
N ASN A 197 -27.75 -23.21 34.40
CA ASN A 197 -28.86 -23.57 35.27
C ASN A 197 -29.44 -22.33 35.96
N GLY A 198 -30.72 -22.07 35.75
CA GLY A 198 -31.41 -20.91 36.32
C GLY A 198 -31.22 -19.62 35.51
N ALA A 199 -30.46 -19.62 34.42
CA ALA A 199 -30.36 -18.45 33.54
C ALA A 199 -31.73 -18.10 32.94
N VAL A 200 -32.09 -16.82 32.96
CA VAL A 200 -33.39 -16.32 32.50
C VAL A 200 -33.23 -15.55 31.20
N LEU A 201 -33.92 -15.99 30.16
CA LEU A 201 -34.02 -15.30 28.87
C LEU A 201 -35.33 -14.52 28.81
N THR A 202 -35.29 -13.30 28.27
CA THR A 202 -36.50 -12.48 28.08
C THR A 202 -36.94 -12.53 26.63
N ALA A 203 -38.10 -13.12 26.36
CA ALA A 203 -38.74 -13.15 25.04
C ALA A 203 -39.84 -12.09 24.97
N LYS A 204 -39.85 -11.29 23.90
CA LYS A 204 -40.87 -10.28 23.63
C LYS A 204 -41.58 -10.58 22.31
N VAL A 205 -42.91 -10.60 22.30
CA VAL A 205 -43.70 -10.63 21.07
C VAL A 205 -43.98 -9.20 20.60
N ASN A 206 -43.78 -8.93 19.31
CA ASN A 206 -44.14 -7.69 18.64
C ASN A 206 -45.29 -7.94 17.68
N GLY A 207 -46.26 -7.02 17.59
CA GLY A 207 -47.39 -7.14 16.67
C GLY A 207 -48.37 -8.27 17.04
N GLY A 208 -48.45 -8.64 18.31
CA GLY A 208 -49.33 -9.67 18.86
C GLY A 208 -49.21 -9.70 20.39
N VAL A 209 -49.93 -10.63 21.02
CA VAL A 209 -49.89 -10.86 22.47
C VAL A 209 -49.70 -12.35 22.75
N PHE A 210 -48.96 -12.66 23.81
CA PHE A 210 -48.82 -14.02 24.32
C PHE A 210 -50.12 -14.49 24.96
N SER A 211 -50.44 -15.77 24.77
CA SER A 211 -51.60 -16.39 25.40
C SER A 211 -51.54 -16.26 26.91
N SER A 212 -52.71 -16.22 27.56
CA SER A 212 -52.83 -16.10 29.02
C SER A 212 -52.11 -17.23 29.76
N THR A 213 -52.00 -18.41 29.14
CA THR A 213 -51.23 -19.56 29.65
C THR A 213 -50.18 -19.97 28.62
N LEU A 214 -48.93 -20.10 29.06
CA LEU A 214 -47.81 -20.55 28.24
C LEU A 214 -47.40 -21.96 28.66
N HIS A 215 -46.98 -22.78 27.69
CA HIS A 215 -46.59 -24.17 27.93
C HIS A 215 -45.12 -24.37 27.56
N THR A 216 -44.30 -24.82 28.50
CA THR A 216 -42.86 -25.09 28.25
C THR A 216 -42.63 -26.01 27.05
N SER A 217 -43.50 -27.00 26.82
CA SER A 217 -43.41 -27.93 25.67
C SER A 217 -43.58 -27.26 24.30
N SER A 218 -44.16 -26.06 24.25
CA SER A 218 -44.36 -25.28 23.03
C SER A 218 -43.14 -24.44 22.66
N TRP A 219 -42.12 -24.39 23.51
CA TRP A 219 -40.89 -23.63 23.32
C TRP A 219 -39.74 -24.60 23.07
N VAL A 220 -39.38 -24.77 21.80
CA VAL A 220 -38.37 -25.74 21.36
C VAL A 220 -37.05 -25.04 21.14
N ALA A 221 -36.08 -25.34 22.00
CA ALA A 221 -34.71 -24.90 21.84
C ALA A 221 -33.86 -25.98 21.14
N SER A 222 -32.97 -25.52 20.25
CA SER A 222 -31.91 -26.30 19.64
C SER A 222 -30.58 -25.56 19.81
N ASN A 223 -29.47 -26.27 19.62
CA ASN A 223 -28.11 -25.79 19.91
C ASN A 223 -27.87 -25.45 21.39
N LEU A 224 -28.64 -26.06 22.31
CA LEU A 224 -28.33 -26.02 23.73
C LEU A 224 -27.08 -26.88 24.02
N PRO A 225 -26.23 -26.47 24.97
CA PRO A 225 -25.20 -27.35 25.50
C PRO A 225 -25.80 -28.65 26.04
N ALA A 226 -25.06 -29.75 25.92
CA ALA A 226 -25.52 -31.06 26.40
C ALA A 226 -25.91 -30.97 27.88
N GLY A 227 -27.06 -31.53 28.28
CA GLY A 227 -27.53 -31.46 29.68
C GLY A 227 -28.22 -30.15 30.09
N VAL A 228 -28.33 -29.16 29.19
CA VAL A 228 -29.12 -27.93 29.40
C VAL A 228 -30.46 -28.05 28.67
N THR A 229 -31.56 -27.70 29.32
CA THR A 229 -32.92 -27.68 28.76
C THR A 229 -33.67 -26.40 29.13
N ILE A 230 -34.83 -26.15 28.50
CA ILE A 230 -35.77 -25.16 29.04
C ILE A 230 -36.47 -25.81 30.24
N GLY A 231 -36.34 -25.21 31.42
CA GLY A 231 -36.99 -25.67 32.64
C GLY A 231 -38.39 -25.09 32.82
N ASN A 232 -38.55 -23.79 32.59
CA ASN A 232 -39.83 -23.10 32.78
C ASN A 232 -40.03 -21.97 31.77
N VAL A 233 -41.29 -21.71 31.41
CA VAL A 233 -41.70 -20.52 30.65
C VAL A 233 -42.83 -19.83 31.40
N GLN A 234 -42.65 -18.54 31.69
CA GLN A 234 -43.62 -17.75 32.44
C GLN A 234 -43.98 -16.47 31.69
N ARG A 235 -45.27 -16.23 31.50
CA ARG A 235 -45.78 -14.95 30.99
C ARG A 235 -45.59 -13.88 32.06
N LEU A 236 -44.90 -12.80 31.72
CA LEU A 236 -44.73 -11.64 32.60
C LEU A 236 -45.84 -10.60 32.36
N ASN A 237 -46.15 -10.34 31.09
CA ASN A 237 -47.27 -9.50 30.65
C ASN A 237 -47.66 -9.87 29.22
N ASP A 238 -48.57 -9.09 28.62
CA ASP A 238 -49.11 -9.36 27.28
C ASP A 238 -48.08 -9.50 26.17
N THR A 239 -46.92 -8.87 26.34
CA THR A 239 -45.88 -8.86 25.31
C THR A 239 -44.59 -9.52 25.74
N ILE A 240 -44.44 -9.94 27.00
CA ILE A 240 -43.18 -10.47 27.55
C ILE A 240 -43.38 -11.83 28.22
N ALA A 241 -42.52 -12.79 27.87
CA ALA A 241 -42.35 -14.07 28.53
C ALA A 241 -40.91 -14.24 29.02
N LEU A 242 -40.73 -14.89 30.16
CA LEU A 242 -39.45 -15.28 30.75
C LEU A 242 -39.24 -16.78 30.52
N VAL A 243 -38.08 -17.15 29.98
CA VAL A 243 -37.69 -18.54 29.72
C VAL A 243 -36.51 -18.87 30.64
N THR A 244 -36.73 -19.73 31.62
CA THR A 244 -35.69 -20.16 32.57
C THR A 244 -35.07 -21.47 32.12
N LEU A 245 -33.75 -21.49 31.97
CA LEU A 245 -32.99 -22.69 31.64
C LEU A 245 -32.78 -23.58 32.88
N SER A 246 -32.60 -24.88 32.65
CA SER A 246 -32.34 -25.87 33.70
C SER A 246 -31.18 -26.79 33.30
N GLY A 247 -30.37 -27.18 34.27
CA GLY A 247 -29.18 -27.99 34.08
C GLY A 247 -27.96 -27.18 33.66
N ASN A 248 -26.77 -27.73 33.92
CA ASN A 248 -25.48 -27.26 33.44
C ASN A 248 -24.85 -28.33 32.55
N SER A 249 -23.99 -27.94 31.61
CA SER A 249 -23.32 -28.94 30.77
C SER A 249 -22.30 -29.76 31.56
N PRO A 250 -22.32 -31.10 31.47
CA PRO A 250 -21.32 -31.96 32.12
C PRO A 250 -20.00 -32.04 31.33
N ALA A 251 -19.96 -31.54 30.09
CA ALA A 251 -18.79 -31.57 29.22
C ALA A 251 -18.46 -30.19 28.66
N ASN A 252 -17.18 -29.94 28.37
CA ASN A 252 -16.74 -28.74 27.68
C ASN A 252 -17.40 -28.66 26.30
N TYR A 253 -17.98 -27.51 25.99
CA TYR A 253 -18.61 -27.25 24.70
C TYR A 253 -18.09 -25.96 24.09
N SER A 254 -18.19 -25.88 22.76
CA SER A 254 -17.80 -24.70 21.99
C SER A 254 -18.87 -23.63 22.04
N ARG A 255 -18.47 -22.37 21.89
CA ARG A 255 -19.36 -21.22 21.84
C ARG A 255 -20.50 -21.47 20.85
N THR A 256 -21.74 -21.38 21.30
CA THR A 256 -22.91 -21.70 20.49
C THR A 256 -24.03 -20.69 20.73
N ALA A 257 -24.77 -20.36 19.67
CA ALA A 257 -25.94 -19.51 19.76
C ALA A 257 -27.21 -20.36 19.88
N LEU A 258 -28.07 -19.99 20.82
CA LEU A 258 -29.38 -20.59 21.00
C LEU A 258 -30.24 -20.40 19.75
N LYS A 259 -30.90 -21.47 19.31
CA LYS A 259 -31.99 -21.38 18.35
C LYS A 259 -33.29 -21.76 19.04
N LEU A 260 -34.23 -20.84 19.10
CA LEU A 260 -35.50 -21.03 19.78
C LEU A 260 -36.66 -20.90 18.80
N THR A 261 -37.63 -21.81 18.90
CA THR A 261 -38.89 -21.77 18.16
C THR A 261 -40.03 -21.89 19.14
N VAL A 262 -41.10 -21.13 18.90
CA VAL A 262 -42.28 -21.06 19.76
C VAL A 262 -43.49 -21.47 18.93
N ALA A 263 -44.32 -22.39 19.44
CA ALA A 263 -45.54 -22.79 18.75
C ALA A 263 -46.51 -21.61 18.62
N GLY A 264 -47.26 -21.57 17.51
CA GLY A 264 -48.25 -20.52 17.29
C GLY A 264 -49.30 -20.45 18.39
N ALA A 265 -49.67 -21.59 18.98
CA ALA A 265 -50.63 -21.69 20.08
C ALA A 265 -50.24 -20.90 21.34
N GLU A 266 -48.98 -20.43 21.45
CA GLU A 266 -48.52 -19.58 22.55
C GLU A 266 -48.90 -18.10 22.36
N LEU A 267 -49.53 -17.73 21.23
CA LEU A 267 -50.07 -16.40 20.96
C LEU A 267 -51.60 -16.46 20.88
N ASP A 268 -52.28 -15.41 21.35
CA ASP A 268 -53.77 -15.36 21.30
C ASP A 268 -54.32 -15.36 19.86
N SER A 269 -53.55 -14.82 18.91
CA SER A 269 -53.96 -14.63 17.51
C SER A 269 -52.84 -15.03 16.54
N ALA A 270 -52.45 -16.30 16.55
CA ALA A 270 -51.38 -16.78 15.67
C ALA A 270 -51.83 -16.89 14.21
N ASN A 271 -50.93 -16.49 13.31
CA ASN A 271 -51.10 -16.57 11.85
C ASN A 271 -50.18 -17.61 11.19
N VAL A 272 -49.32 -18.26 11.98
CA VAL A 272 -48.42 -19.35 11.55
C VAL A 272 -48.34 -20.41 12.65
N ALA A 273 -48.05 -21.66 12.28
CA ALA A 273 -47.99 -22.78 13.22
C ALA A 273 -46.82 -22.69 14.23
N SER A 274 -45.76 -21.95 13.90
CA SER A 274 -44.64 -21.68 14.80
C SER A 274 -43.91 -20.39 14.41
N TYR A 275 -43.24 -19.78 15.38
CA TYR A 275 -42.44 -18.57 15.25
C TYR A 275 -40.98 -18.88 15.58
N THR A 276 -40.06 -18.60 14.67
CA THR A 276 -38.62 -18.60 14.98
C THR A 276 -38.27 -17.34 15.75
N VAL A 277 -37.68 -17.51 16.93
CA VAL A 277 -37.31 -16.40 17.80
C VAL A 277 -35.99 -15.78 17.33
N LYS A 278 -35.94 -14.46 17.25
CA LYS A 278 -34.74 -13.70 16.86
C LYS A 278 -34.03 -13.14 18.09
N GLY A 279 -32.71 -13.08 18.10
CA GLY A 279 -31.95 -12.50 19.21
C GLY A 279 -30.67 -13.28 19.47
N ASN A 280 -29.70 -12.64 20.10
CA ASN A 280 -28.37 -13.20 20.30
C ASN A 280 -28.23 -13.72 21.73
N VAL A 281 -28.74 -14.94 21.98
CA VAL A 281 -28.44 -15.67 23.22
C VAL A 281 -27.28 -16.62 22.94
N VAL A 282 -26.14 -16.35 23.56
CA VAL A 282 -24.90 -17.09 23.31
C VAL A 282 -24.44 -17.79 24.57
N PHE A 283 -24.12 -19.08 24.43
CA PHE A 283 -23.36 -19.81 25.42
C PHE A 283 -21.88 -19.66 25.09
N GLU A 284 -21.09 -19.11 26.00
CA GLU A 284 -19.68 -18.73 25.74
C GLU A 284 -18.73 -19.93 25.65
N GLY A 285 -19.19 -21.14 25.97
CA GLY A 285 -18.36 -22.34 25.94
C GLY A 285 -17.36 -22.43 27.10
N ASN A 286 -16.42 -23.36 26.98
CA ASN A 286 -15.38 -23.63 27.97
C ASN A 286 -14.59 -22.37 28.36
N PRO A 287 -14.58 -21.93 29.63
CA PRO A 287 -13.88 -20.71 30.04
C PRO A 287 -12.36 -20.89 30.13
N ASN A 288 -11.85 -22.13 30.04
CA ASN A 288 -10.44 -22.45 30.14
C ASN A 288 -9.72 -22.33 28.78
N TRP A 289 -8.41 -22.08 28.83
CA TRP A 289 -7.55 -22.07 27.66
C TRP A 289 -7.44 -23.47 27.07
N THR A 290 -7.83 -23.63 25.80
CA THR A 290 -7.71 -24.85 25.01
C THR A 290 -6.62 -24.63 23.96
N LEU A 291 -5.65 -25.53 23.86
CA LEU A 291 -4.57 -25.46 22.88
C LEU A 291 -5.15 -25.71 21.47
N VAL A 292 -4.97 -24.77 20.55
CA VAL A 292 -5.50 -24.82 19.18
C VAL A 292 -4.41 -24.84 18.11
N PHE A 293 -3.20 -24.42 18.47
CA PHE A 293 -2.02 -24.52 17.62
C PHE A 293 -0.81 -24.73 18.52
N ALA A 294 0.08 -25.62 18.10
CA ALA A 294 1.37 -25.82 18.74
C ALA A 294 2.40 -26.24 17.72
N ASP A 295 3.59 -25.69 17.83
CA ASP A 295 4.81 -26.29 17.31
C ASP A 295 5.84 -26.41 18.43
N GLU A 296 6.25 -27.63 18.70
CA GLU A 296 7.23 -28.00 19.73
C GLU A 296 8.63 -28.23 19.11
N PHE A 297 8.76 -28.04 17.79
CA PHE A 297 10.04 -28.09 17.07
C PHE A 297 10.89 -29.36 17.34
N ASN A 298 10.23 -30.50 17.55
CA ASN A 298 10.89 -31.77 17.90
C ASN A 298 11.49 -32.52 16.69
N THR A 299 11.20 -32.10 15.46
CA THR A 299 11.67 -32.78 14.23
C THR A 299 12.77 -31.96 13.56
N ASN A 300 14.01 -32.45 13.61
CA ASN A 300 15.15 -31.78 12.99
C ASN A 300 14.95 -31.57 11.48
N GLY A 301 15.43 -30.45 10.95
CA GLY A 301 15.40 -30.12 9.52
C GLY A 301 14.62 -28.84 9.23
N MET A 302 13.73 -28.88 8.24
CA MET A 302 12.90 -27.74 7.87
C MET A 302 11.76 -27.55 8.89
N PRO A 303 11.35 -26.30 9.17
CA PRO A 303 10.10 -26.03 9.87
C PRO A 303 8.91 -26.73 9.17
N ASP A 304 7.92 -27.17 9.95
CA ASP A 304 6.74 -27.87 9.42
C ASP A 304 6.00 -26.99 8.40
N ALA A 305 6.06 -27.36 7.12
CA ALA A 305 5.43 -26.62 6.02
C ALA A 305 3.88 -26.62 6.09
N GLY A 306 3.29 -27.47 6.93
CA GLY A 306 1.88 -27.43 7.28
C GLY A 306 1.51 -26.28 8.23
N LYS A 307 2.48 -25.78 9.01
CA LYS A 307 2.28 -24.74 10.04
C LYS A 307 2.95 -23.41 9.69
N TRP A 308 4.11 -23.47 9.04
CA TRP A 308 4.95 -22.31 8.77
C TRP A 308 5.20 -22.12 7.28
N LYS A 309 5.37 -20.86 6.89
CA LYS A 309 5.96 -20.43 5.62
C LYS A 309 7.23 -19.64 5.94
N ILE A 310 8.34 -19.98 5.28
CA ILE A 310 9.53 -19.13 5.26
C ILE A 310 9.24 -17.99 4.28
N ASP A 311 9.39 -16.75 4.74
CA ASP A 311 8.96 -15.56 4.00
C ASP A 311 10.16 -14.69 3.59
N PRO A 312 10.74 -14.91 2.39
CA PRO A 312 11.92 -14.19 1.94
C PRO A 312 11.59 -12.76 1.48
N HIS A 313 12.46 -11.82 1.83
CA HIS A 313 12.34 -10.40 1.52
C HIS A 313 13.71 -9.77 1.24
N PRO A 314 13.78 -8.75 0.36
CA PRO A 314 15.03 -8.07 0.06
C PRO A 314 15.52 -7.21 1.22
N LYS A 315 16.79 -6.81 1.17
CA LYS A 315 17.38 -5.84 2.08
C LYS A 315 16.55 -4.55 2.16
N GLY A 316 16.36 -4.05 3.37
CA GLY A 316 15.70 -2.76 3.63
C GLY A 316 14.19 -2.78 3.47
N TRP A 317 13.56 -3.96 3.54
CA TRP A 317 12.16 -4.17 3.17
C TRP A 317 11.17 -3.20 3.84
N ILE A 318 11.24 -3.04 5.16
CA ILE A 318 10.32 -2.14 5.90
C ILE A 318 11.10 -1.03 6.61
N ASN A 319 12.05 -1.36 7.49
CA ASN A 319 12.63 -0.37 8.42
C ASN A 319 14.10 -0.01 8.13
N GLY A 320 14.53 -0.12 6.87
CA GLY A 320 15.95 0.07 6.51
C GLY A 320 16.87 -1.00 7.09
N GLU A 321 16.31 -2.16 7.44
CA GLU A 321 16.97 -3.39 7.85
C GLU A 321 18.05 -3.82 6.84
N GLN A 322 19.13 -4.46 7.30
CA GLN A 322 20.32 -4.73 6.48
C GLN A 322 20.40 -6.17 5.98
N GLU A 323 19.63 -7.08 6.54
CA GLU A 323 19.52 -8.46 6.13
C GLU A 323 18.67 -8.65 4.87
N VAL A 324 19.01 -9.69 4.12
CA VAL A 324 18.08 -10.33 3.20
C VAL A 324 17.43 -11.48 3.97
N TYR A 325 16.10 -11.49 4.07
CA TYR A 325 15.39 -12.67 4.55
C TYR A 325 15.41 -13.72 3.43
N THR A 326 15.98 -14.88 3.74
CA THR A 326 16.28 -15.91 2.74
C THR A 326 15.20 -16.98 2.67
N ASP A 327 15.18 -17.72 1.55
CA ASP A 327 14.28 -18.86 1.36
C ASP A 327 14.82 -20.15 2.00
N SER A 328 14.11 -21.26 1.79
CA SER A 328 14.47 -22.57 2.35
C SER A 328 15.82 -23.13 1.88
N THR A 329 16.41 -22.60 0.79
CA THR A 329 17.70 -23.07 0.29
C THR A 329 18.87 -22.63 1.17
N HIS A 330 18.65 -21.62 2.01
CA HIS A 330 19.64 -21.07 2.94
C HIS A 330 19.42 -21.57 4.36
N ASP A 331 20.52 -21.62 5.12
CA ASP A 331 20.54 -22.10 6.50
C ASP A 331 20.33 -20.95 7.52
N ASN A 332 19.21 -20.25 7.41
CA ASN A 332 18.85 -19.16 8.34
C ASN A 332 17.65 -19.51 9.24
N ALA A 333 16.83 -20.50 8.87
CA ALA A 333 15.72 -20.99 9.68
C ALA A 333 15.68 -22.52 9.63
N ARG A 334 16.05 -23.18 10.73
CA ARG A 334 16.06 -24.65 10.84
C ARG A 334 15.61 -25.12 12.21
N VAL A 335 14.98 -26.29 12.24
CA VAL A 335 14.72 -27.01 13.48
C VAL A 335 15.93 -27.88 13.81
N ARG A 336 16.50 -27.69 15.01
CA ARG A 336 17.66 -28.40 15.52
C ARG A 336 17.54 -28.62 17.02
N ASN A 337 17.74 -29.85 17.46
CA ASN A 337 17.80 -30.21 18.88
C ASN A 337 16.59 -29.70 19.67
N GLY A 338 15.38 -29.93 19.15
CA GLY A 338 14.14 -29.51 19.80
C GLY A 338 13.84 -28.01 19.72
N ASN A 339 14.56 -27.24 18.91
CA ASN A 339 14.36 -25.79 18.79
C ASN A 339 14.25 -25.37 17.33
N LEU A 340 13.36 -24.42 17.03
CA LEU A 340 13.52 -23.58 15.84
C LEU A 340 14.65 -22.58 16.10
N VAL A 341 15.65 -22.58 15.22
CA VAL A 341 16.81 -21.70 15.28
C VAL A 341 16.76 -20.74 14.09
N ILE A 342 16.52 -19.45 14.36
CA ILE A 342 16.56 -18.37 13.38
C ILE A 342 17.90 -17.66 13.53
N THR A 343 18.76 -17.76 12.51
CA THR A 343 20.16 -17.30 12.55
C THR A 343 20.37 -16.13 11.62
N GLY A 344 20.85 -15.01 12.16
CA GLY A 344 21.41 -13.92 11.37
C GLY A 344 22.91 -14.11 11.17
N LYS A 345 23.44 -13.81 9.97
CA LYS A 345 24.86 -13.99 9.66
C LYS A 345 25.33 -13.14 8.48
N LYS A 346 26.65 -12.96 8.37
CA LYS A 346 27.31 -12.30 7.24
C LYS A 346 27.80 -13.35 6.24
N ASP A 347 27.08 -13.53 5.14
CA ASP A 347 27.36 -14.59 4.16
C ASP A 347 27.01 -14.22 2.71
N PHE A 348 26.63 -12.97 2.43
CA PHE A 348 26.33 -12.49 1.07
C PHE A 348 25.33 -13.39 0.33
N PRO A 349 24.09 -13.54 0.84
CA PRO A 349 23.12 -14.54 0.37
C PRO A 349 22.81 -14.42 -1.14
N ASN A 350 22.93 -13.21 -1.69
CA ASN A 350 22.69 -12.92 -3.11
C ASN A 350 23.99 -12.77 -3.92
N GLY A 351 25.16 -13.02 -3.33
CA GLY A 351 26.48 -12.74 -3.92
C GLY A 351 26.80 -11.25 -4.08
N ASN A 352 25.95 -10.36 -3.57
CA ASN A 352 26.11 -8.90 -3.65
C ASN A 352 26.89 -8.38 -2.42
N THR A 353 28.04 -7.75 -2.64
CA THR A 353 28.90 -7.21 -1.56
C THR A 353 28.26 -6.07 -0.76
N THR A 354 27.19 -5.45 -1.29
CA THR A 354 26.42 -4.39 -0.61
C THR A 354 25.24 -4.93 0.22
N GLU A 355 24.96 -6.23 0.13
CA GLU A 355 23.95 -6.97 0.90
C GLU A 355 24.63 -8.12 1.65
N PRO A 356 25.54 -7.83 2.59
CA PRO A 356 26.38 -8.87 3.18
C PRO A 356 25.65 -9.75 4.21
N TRP A 357 24.46 -9.35 4.67
CA TRP A 357 23.74 -9.98 5.78
C TRP A 357 22.56 -10.83 5.31
N SER A 358 22.37 -12.00 5.93
CA SER A 358 21.18 -12.84 5.77
C SER A 358 20.51 -13.12 7.11
N SER A 359 19.19 -13.38 7.07
CA SER A 359 18.42 -13.86 8.21
C SER A 359 17.20 -14.68 7.76
N GLY A 360 16.34 -15.06 8.71
CA GLY A 360 15.11 -15.81 8.48
C GLY A 360 13.88 -15.13 9.08
N MET A 361 12.75 -15.26 8.38
CA MET A 361 11.41 -14.88 8.84
C MET A 361 10.47 -16.06 8.58
N LEU A 362 9.72 -16.46 9.61
CA LEU A 362 8.68 -17.47 9.52
C LEU A 362 7.33 -16.85 9.84
N ILE A 363 6.33 -17.18 9.04
CA ILE A 363 4.95 -16.71 9.23
C ILE A 363 3.96 -17.89 9.24
N THR A 364 2.87 -17.74 9.98
CA THR A 364 1.74 -18.71 9.94
C THR A 364 0.65 -18.31 8.95
N GLN A 365 0.81 -17.22 8.18
CA GLN A 365 -0.22 -16.68 7.29
C GLN A 365 -0.76 -17.74 6.32
N GLY A 366 -2.08 -17.95 6.32
CA GLY A 366 -2.75 -18.93 5.47
C GLY A 366 -2.50 -20.39 5.88
N LYS A 367 -1.80 -20.62 6.98
CA LYS A 367 -1.62 -21.92 7.66
C LYS A 367 -2.43 -21.95 8.95
N PHE A 368 -2.24 -20.94 9.80
CA PHE A 368 -2.98 -20.74 11.02
C PHE A 368 -3.14 -19.25 11.32
N ASP A 369 -4.38 -18.78 11.17
CA ASP A 369 -4.78 -17.39 11.40
C ASP A 369 -5.92 -17.40 12.44
N PHE A 370 -5.80 -16.60 13.49
CA PHE A 370 -6.69 -16.66 14.65
C PHE A 370 -7.18 -15.27 15.07
N LEU A 371 -8.37 -15.22 15.68
CA LEU A 371 -8.97 -14.03 16.27
C LEU A 371 -9.21 -14.32 17.74
N TYR A 372 -8.63 -13.49 18.61
CA TYR A 372 -8.57 -13.68 20.07
C TYR A 372 -7.83 -14.96 20.47
N GLY A 373 -7.30 -14.97 21.68
CA GLY A 373 -6.57 -16.11 22.19
C GLY A 373 -5.43 -15.72 23.11
N ARG A 374 -4.63 -16.71 23.46
CA ARG A 374 -3.37 -16.53 24.13
C ARG A 374 -2.26 -17.10 23.28
N VAL A 375 -1.25 -16.30 22.99
CA VAL A 375 -0.02 -16.76 22.33
C VAL A 375 1.04 -16.92 23.41
N ASP A 376 1.75 -18.05 23.43
CA ASP A 376 2.93 -18.30 24.25
C ASP A 376 4.07 -18.74 23.34
N VAL A 377 5.15 -17.97 23.30
CA VAL A 377 6.39 -18.35 22.59
C VAL A 377 7.53 -18.40 23.61
N ARG A 378 8.13 -19.59 23.76
CA ARG A 378 9.25 -19.79 24.67
C ARG A 378 10.54 -19.71 23.88
N THR A 379 11.34 -18.68 24.12
CA THR A 379 12.54 -18.42 23.32
C THR A 379 13.68 -17.86 24.16
N LYS A 380 14.88 -18.05 23.64
CA LYS A 380 16.11 -17.34 23.99
C LYS A 380 16.49 -16.43 22.81
N LEU A 381 17.00 -15.24 23.11
CA LEU A 381 17.21 -14.17 22.14
C LEU A 381 18.70 -14.00 21.78
N PRO A 382 19.03 -13.48 20.58
CA PRO A 382 20.39 -13.10 20.25
C PRO A 382 20.89 -11.95 21.13
N ARG A 383 22.20 -11.91 21.36
CA ARG A 383 22.92 -10.83 22.04
C ARG A 383 23.54 -9.84 21.07
N ALA A 384 23.79 -10.25 19.83
CA ALA A 384 24.59 -9.50 18.88
C ALA A 384 24.17 -8.03 18.72
N ARG A 385 25.13 -7.10 18.81
CA ARG A 385 24.83 -5.68 18.58
C ARG A 385 24.41 -5.45 17.12
N GLY A 386 23.26 -4.80 16.98
CA GLY A 386 22.53 -4.68 15.72
C GLY A 386 21.35 -5.66 15.58
N SER A 387 21.19 -6.66 16.45
CA SER A 387 20.07 -7.60 16.35
C SER A 387 18.75 -6.96 16.76
N TRP A 388 17.68 -7.33 16.07
CA TRP A 388 16.29 -7.00 16.40
C TRP A 388 15.39 -8.24 16.21
N PRO A 389 15.45 -9.21 17.15
CA PRO A 389 14.50 -10.33 17.17
C PRO A 389 13.09 -9.86 17.52
N ALA A 390 12.07 -10.43 16.87
CA ALA A 390 10.68 -10.09 17.11
C ALA A 390 9.75 -11.33 17.09
N ILE A 391 8.74 -11.28 17.97
CA ILE A 391 7.56 -12.14 18.00
C ILE A 391 6.36 -11.20 17.89
N TRP A 392 5.64 -11.27 16.79
CA TRP A 392 4.62 -10.28 16.48
C TRP A 392 3.51 -10.86 15.61
N LEU A 393 2.42 -10.12 15.51
CA LEU A 393 1.21 -10.53 14.80
C LEU A 393 0.80 -9.46 13.80
N MET A 394 0.43 -9.90 12.60
CA MET A 394 -0.10 -9.05 11.54
C MET A 394 -1.49 -9.51 11.10
N PRO A 395 -2.37 -8.60 10.64
CA PRO A 395 -3.71 -8.94 10.21
C PRO A 395 -3.65 -9.76 8.91
N THR A 396 -4.48 -10.80 8.84
CA THR A 396 -4.61 -11.67 7.67
C THR A 396 -5.15 -10.92 6.46
N SER A 397 -6.03 -9.95 6.71
CA SER A 397 -6.66 -9.09 5.71
C SER A 397 -6.63 -7.64 6.15
N SER A 398 -6.46 -6.74 5.18
CA SER A 398 -6.48 -5.29 5.40
C SER A 398 -7.91 -4.73 5.51
N ALA A 399 -8.71 -5.24 6.46
CA ALA A 399 -10.14 -4.91 6.59
C ALA A 399 -10.41 -3.40 6.73
N TYR A 400 -9.49 -2.67 7.35
CA TYR A 400 -9.56 -1.22 7.57
C TYR A 400 -8.59 -0.43 6.67
N GLY A 401 -7.90 -1.10 5.75
CA GLY A 401 -6.84 -0.56 4.90
C GLY A 401 -5.44 -1.06 5.30
N GLY A 402 -4.42 -0.64 4.54
CA GLY A 402 -3.04 -1.03 4.79
C GLY A 402 -2.52 -0.57 6.16
N TRP A 403 -1.37 -1.11 6.58
CA TRP A 403 -0.72 -0.76 7.83
C TRP A 403 -0.60 0.79 8.00
N PRO A 404 -0.85 1.36 9.20
CA PRO A 404 -1.18 0.68 10.46
C PRO A 404 -2.69 0.51 10.71
N LYS A 405 -3.56 0.75 9.71
CA LYS A 405 -5.01 0.81 9.90
C LYS A 405 -5.63 -0.49 10.39
N SER A 406 -5.12 -1.61 9.92
CA SER A 406 -5.60 -2.93 10.33
C SER A 406 -4.85 -3.52 11.54
N GLY A 407 -3.98 -2.72 12.16
CA GLY A 407 -3.27 -3.07 13.40
C GLY A 407 -2.00 -3.90 13.22
N GLU A 408 -1.20 -3.94 14.28
CA GLU A 408 -0.04 -4.82 14.49
C GLU A 408 0.13 -4.98 16.02
N LEU A 409 0.49 -6.20 16.45
CA LEU A 409 0.66 -6.55 17.86
C LEU A 409 2.01 -7.21 18.09
N ASP A 410 2.93 -6.46 18.68
CA ASP A 410 4.30 -6.90 18.97
C ASP A 410 4.33 -7.51 20.36
N ILE A 411 4.33 -8.85 20.40
CA ILE A 411 4.36 -9.60 21.65
C ILE A 411 5.70 -9.39 22.34
N MET A 412 6.78 -9.40 21.57
CA MET A 412 8.13 -9.23 22.07
C MET A 412 9.00 -8.68 20.96
N GLU A 413 9.68 -7.58 21.22
CA GLU A 413 10.85 -7.14 20.48
C GLU A 413 12.01 -6.93 21.44
N HIS A 414 13.23 -7.12 20.96
CA HIS A 414 14.44 -6.84 21.73
C HIS A 414 15.48 -6.15 20.85
N VAL A 415 16.31 -5.30 21.48
CA VAL A 415 17.31 -4.50 20.77
C VAL A 415 18.70 -4.86 21.28
N GLY A 416 19.51 -5.50 20.43
CA GLY A 416 20.87 -5.95 20.80
C GLY A 416 21.78 -4.80 21.26
N ASN A 417 21.65 -3.61 20.66
CA ASN A 417 22.41 -2.42 21.06
C ASN A 417 22.00 -1.82 22.42
N ASN A 418 20.84 -2.20 22.95
CA ASN A 418 20.41 -1.89 24.30
C ASN A 418 20.05 -3.19 25.03
N PHE A 419 21.02 -4.11 25.05
CA PHE A 419 20.81 -5.49 25.45
C PHE A 419 19.99 -5.63 26.74
N GLY A 420 19.09 -6.62 26.70
CA GLY A 420 18.16 -6.94 27.76
C GLY A 420 16.91 -6.07 27.78
N THR A 421 16.84 -4.97 27.02
CA THR A 421 15.58 -4.24 26.84
C THR A 421 14.66 -5.06 25.95
N VAL A 422 13.61 -5.60 26.54
CA VAL A 422 12.55 -6.32 25.83
C VAL A 422 11.27 -5.52 25.94
N LEU A 423 10.56 -5.32 24.84
CA LEU A 423 9.37 -4.49 24.77
C LEU A 423 8.20 -5.21 24.10
N SER A 424 6.99 -4.80 24.45
CA SER A 424 5.77 -5.11 23.69
C SER A 424 5.16 -3.80 23.23
N THR A 425 4.65 -3.80 22.01
CA THR A 425 4.09 -2.62 21.37
C THR A 425 2.80 -2.96 20.64
N ILE A 426 1.88 -2.01 20.65
CA ILE A 426 0.61 -2.08 19.92
C ILE A 426 0.60 -0.92 18.93
N HIS A 427 0.37 -1.25 17.66
CA HIS A 427 0.24 -0.28 16.59
C HIS A 427 -1.19 -0.21 16.07
N THR A 428 -1.73 1.01 16.01
CA THR A 428 -3.04 1.34 15.46
C THR A 428 -2.94 2.57 14.57
N GLN A 429 -4.02 2.93 13.87
CA GLN A 429 -4.06 4.16 13.07
C GLN A 429 -3.74 5.42 13.89
N ASN A 430 -4.26 5.49 15.12
CA ASN A 430 -4.05 6.65 16.00
C ASN A 430 -2.77 6.56 16.83
N HIS A 431 -2.25 5.35 17.05
CA HIS A 431 -1.06 5.12 17.87
C HIS A 431 -0.04 4.25 17.12
N ASN A 432 0.90 4.90 16.45
CA ASN A 432 2.01 4.22 15.75
C ASN A 432 3.26 5.10 15.74
N TRP A 433 4.37 4.56 15.23
CA TRP A 433 5.65 5.27 15.28
C TRP A 433 5.67 6.57 14.44
N THR A 434 4.81 6.70 13.41
CA THR A 434 4.69 7.94 12.62
C THR A 434 3.70 8.95 13.20
N ASN A 435 2.86 8.53 14.16
CA ASN A 435 1.77 9.33 14.69
C ASN A 435 1.38 8.89 16.12
N GLY A 436 1.63 9.75 17.10
CA GLY A 436 1.23 9.51 18.50
C GLY A 436 2.10 8.54 19.31
N GLY A 437 3.05 7.84 18.68
CA GLY A 437 3.85 6.78 19.30
C GLY A 437 3.04 5.49 19.46
N GLY A 438 3.69 4.33 19.34
CA GLY A 438 3.05 3.04 19.63
C GLY A 438 2.77 2.90 21.13
N ILE A 439 1.66 2.22 21.48
CA ILE A 439 1.33 1.96 22.90
C ILE A 439 2.28 0.87 23.38
N SER A 440 3.29 1.24 24.16
CA SER A 440 4.44 0.37 24.43
C SER A 440 4.77 0.31 25.92
N ASN A 441 5.32 -0.83 26.37
CA ASN A 441 6.05 -0.91 27.63
C ASN A 441 7.26 -1.85 27.49
N SER A 442 8.23 -1.73 28.39
CA SER A 442 9.45 -2.54 28.36
C SER A 442 9.82 -3.12 29.73
N LYS A 443 10.57 -4.22 29.71
CA LYS A 443 11.16 -4.87 30.88
C LYS A 443 12.61 -5.23 30.57
N LYS A 444 13.51 -5.00 31.54
CA LYS A 444 14.89 -5.48 31.45
C LYS A 444 14.95 -6.96 31.83
N LEU A 445 15.38 -7.80 30.88
CA LEU A 445 15.68 -9.23 31.04
C LEU A 445 17.14 -9.44 30.64
N MET A 446 18.06 -9.37 31.62
CA MET A 446 19.50 -9.37 31.37
C MET A 446 20.07 -10.76 31.05
N ASP A 447 19.26 -11.80 31.22
CA ASP A 447 19.53 -13.20 30.93
C ASP A 447 18.83 -13.69 29.66
N ALA A 448 18.21 -12.80 28.87
CA ALA A 448 17.44 -13.17 27.68
C ALA A 448 18.22 -13.96 26.61
N ASP A 449 19.56 -13.91 26.63
CA ASP A 449 20.47 -14.66 25.76
C ASP A 449 20.94 -16.00 26.34
N THR A 450 20.70 -16.26 27.63
CA THR A 450 21.19 -17.45 28.34
C THR A 450 20.07 -18.30 28.92
N ALA A 451 18.94 -17.69 29.27
CA ALA A 451 17.73 -18.35 29.74
C ALA A 451 16.63 -18.31 28.67
N TYR A 452 15.74 -19.31 28.72
CA TYR A 452 14.50 -19.27 27.95
C TYR A 452 13.44 -18.57 28.77
N HIS A 453 12.78 -17.59 28.15
CA HIS A 453 11.64 -16.89 28.72
C HIS A 453 10.39 -17.21 27.91
N VAL A 454 9.23 -17.15 28.56
CA VAL A 454 7.93 -17.25 27.88
C VAL A 454 7.38 -15.85 27.66
N TYR A 455 7.31 -15.46 26.39
CA TYR A 455 6.69 -14.21 25.96
C TYR A 455 5.27 -14.50 25.50
N SER A 456 4.31 -13.86 26.15
CA SER A 456 2.91 -14.16 25.99
C SER A 456 2.08 -12.93 25.68
N MET A 457 1.00 -13.12 24.92
CA MET A 457 -0.06 -12.15 24.75
C MET A 457 -1.40 -12.83 24.98
N GLU A 458 -2.24 -12.25 25.85
CA GLU A 458 -3.66 -12.60 25.98
C GLU A 458 -4.50 -11.53 25.32
N TRP A 459 -5.31 -11.94 24.35
CA TRP A 459 -6.14 -11.10 23.51
C TRP A 459 -7.59 -11.54 23.59
N ALA A 460 -8.44 -10.61 24.01
CA ALA A 460 -9.89 -10.76 24.12
C ALA A 460 -10.57 -9.58 23.41
N PRO A 461 -11.90 -9.64 23.16
CA PRO A 461 -12.63 -8.53 22.52
C PRO A 461 -12.42 -7.17 23.19
N ASP A 462 -12.25 -7.17 24.51
CA ASP A 462 -12.21 -5.95 25.32
C ASP A 462 -10.83 -5.66 25.93
N THR A 463 -9.82 -6.50 25.68
CA THR A 463 -8.50 -6.31 26.30
C THR A 463 -7.37 -7.04 25.59
N LEU A 464 -6.19 -6.42 25.62
CA LEU A 464 -4.89 -7.00 25.28
C LEU A 464 -4.00 -6.96 26.52
N ARG A 465 -3.32 -8.07 26.83
CA ARG A 465 -2.34 -8.16 27.91
C ARG A 465 -1.08 -8.84 27.42
N PHE A 466 0.08 -8.23 27.66
CA PHE A 466 1.39 -8.80 27.34
C PHE A 466 2.07 -9.23 28.62
N ILE A 467 2.64 -10.43 28.62
CA ILE A 467 3.07 -11.15 29.83
C ILE A 467 4.41 -11.81 29.58
N TYR A 468 5.40 -11.54 30.43
CA TYR A 468 6.72 -12.19 30.41
C TYR A 468 6.89 -13.03 31.67
N ASP A 469 7.09 -14.34 31.54
CA ASP A 469 7.23 -15.30 32.65
C ASP A 469 6.16 -15.12 33.73
N SER A 470 4.89 -15.03 33.33
CA SER A 470 3.72 -14.77 34.20
C SER A 470 3.60 -13.35 34.77
N THR A 471 4.51 -12.43 34.48
CA THR A 471 4.38 -11.02 34.85
C THR A 471 3.71 -10.22 33.74
N VAL A 472 2.53 -9.62 33.99
CA VAL A 472 1.92 -8.67 33.05
C VAL A 472 2.80 -7.42 32.94
N ILE A 473 3.22 -7.07 31.72
CA ILE A 473 4.04 -5.89 31.46
C ILE A 473 3.28 -4.79 30.71
N LEU A 474 2.28 -5.11 29.89
CA LEU A 474 1.43 -4.12 29.22
C LEU A 474 -0.03 -4.59 29.25
N THR A 475 -0.96 -3.68 29.52
CA THR A 475 -2.41 -3.92 29.38
C THR A 475 -3.03 -2.77 28.60
N TYR A 476 -3.80 -3.11 27.56
CA TYR A 476 -4.54 -2.16 26.76
C TYR A 476 -6.02 -2.56 26.74
N PRO A 477 -6.90 -1.86 27.49
CA PRO A 477 -8.34 -2.07 27.42
C PRO A 477 -8.89 -1.49 26.12
N ASN A 478 -9.88 -2.16 25.53
CA ASN A 478 -10.61 -1.63 24.38
C ASN A 478 -11.30 -0.32 24.78
N PRO A 479 -10.97 0.83 24.15
CA PRO A 479 -11.59 2.09 24.48
C PRO A 479 -13.07 2.17 24.07
N HIS A 480 -13.57 1.19 23.31
CA HIS A 480 -14.91 1.13 22.74
C HIS A 480 -15.25 2.35 21.87
N THR A 481 -14.25 2.87 21.15
CA THR A 481 -14.39 3.96 20.19
C THR A 481 -14.63 3.43 18.78
N ASP A 482 -13.62 3.41 17.92
CA ASP A 482 -13.68 2.87 16.56
C ASP A 482 -12.42 2.06 16.20
N TRP A 483 -12.38 1.54 14.97
CA TRP A 483 -11.27 0.71 14.47
C TRP A 483 -9.91 1.43 14.46
N LYS A 484 -9.87 2.77 14.54
CA LYS A 484 -8.60 3.51 14.55
C LYS A 484 -7.84 3.33 15.86
N ASP A 485 -8.55 3.03 16.94
CA ASP A 485 -7.99 2.69 18.25
C ASP A 485 -8.03 1.18 18.51
N TRP A 486 -9.02 0.46 17.96
CA TRP A 486 -9.16 -0.98 18.15
C TRP A 486 -9.44 -1.71 16.82
N PRO A 487 -8.42 -1.96 15.98
CA PRO A 487 -8.56 -2.80 14.79
C PRO A 487 -8.46 -4.31 15.11
N PHE A 488 -8.33 -4.68 16.39
CA PHE A 488 -8.06 -6.03 16.87
C PHE A 488 -9.34 -6.88 17.02
N ASP A 489 -10.17 -6.86 15.98
CA ASP A 489 -11.39 -7.66 15.82
C ASP A 489 -11.37 -8.52 14.54
N GLN A 490 -10.21 -8.58 13.86
CA GLN A 490 -9.95 -9.41 12.68
C GLN A 490 -8.97 -10.53 13.00
N LYS A 491 -8.81 -11.51 12.09
CA LYS A 491 -7.82 -12.59 12.25
C LYS A 491 -6.40 -12.10 12.02
N PHE A 492 -5.46 -12.54 12.86
CA PHE A 492 -4.03 -12.25 12.76
C PHE A 492 -3.23 -13.55 12.61
N TYR A 493 -2.02 -13.45 12.05
CA TYR A 493 -1.06 -14.54 11.93
C TYR A 493 0.25 -14.21 12.66
N LEU A 494 0.94 -15.24 13.16
CA LEU A 494 2.18 -15.12 13.93
C LEU A 494 3.39 -14.98 13.01
N ILE A 495 4.31 -14.11 13.39
CA ILE A 495 5.59 -13.86 12.75
C ILE A 495 6.71 -14.05 13.78
N LEU A 496 7.76 -14.78 13.37
CA LEU A 496 9.02 -14.94 14.09
C LEU A 496 10.16 -14.55 13.16
N ASN A 497 10.99 -13.57 13.53
CA ASN A 497 12.14 -13.16 12.73
C ASN A 497 13.28 -12.60 13.60
N VAL A 498 14.45 -12.46 12.96
CA VAL A 498 15.58 -11.71 13.48
C VAL A 498 16.01 -10.68 12.45
N ALA A 499 15.66 -9.41 12.66
CA ALA A 499 16.18 -8.31 11.86
C ALA A 499 17.62 -7.93 12.25
N ILE A 500 18.37 -7.32 11.33
CA ILE A 500 19.75 -6.88 11.50
C ILE A 500 19.87 -5.40 11.11
N GLY A 501 20.16 -4.55 12.09
CA GLY A 501 20.26 -3.11 11.91
C GLY A 501 18.88 -2.45 11.82
N GLY A 502 18.69 -1.60 10.81
CA GLY A 502 17.45 -0.83 10.64
C GLY A 502 17.23 0.22 11.72
N GLY A 503 16.03 0.82 11.72
CA GLY A 503 15.67 1.93 12.60
C GLY A 503 15.79 1.61 14.10
N MET A 504 15.52 0.36 14.49
CA MET A 504 15.58 -0.06 15.90
C MET A 504 16.85 -0.83 16.26
N GLY A 505 17.24 -1.83 15.45
CA GLY A 505 18.46 -2.61 15.69
C GLY A 505 19.73 -1.76 15.62
N GLY A 506 19.77 -0.73 14.76
CA GLY A 506 20.82 0.30 14.74
C GLY A 506 22.19 -0.18 14.24
N THR A 507 23.27 0.32 14.84
CA THR A 507 24.65 0.01 14.42
C THR A 507 24.98 -1.47 14.59
N ILE A 508 25.51 -2.10 13.53
CA ILE A 508 25.91 -3.51 13.55
C ILE A 508 27.37 -3.63 13.99
N VAL A 509 27.66 -4.50 14.95
CA VAL A 509 29.04 -4.86 15.32
C VAL A 509 29.34 -6.24 14.78
N GLU A 510 30.07 -6.31 13.67
CA GLU A 510 30.21 -7.55 12.90
C GLU A 510 30.79 -8.72 13.70
N ALA A 511 31.68 -8.45 14.66
CA ALA A 511 32.34 -9.47 15.49
C ALA A 511 31.38 -10.26 16.39
N ASP A 512 30.16 -9.76 16.61
CA ASP A 512 29.16 -10.43 17.44
C ASP A 512 28.32 -11.45 16.65
N TRP A 513 28.51 -11.55 15.32
CA TRP A 513 27.73 -12.42 14.42
C TRP A 513 28.56 -13.61 13.93
N PRO A 514 27.96 -14.79 13.63
CA PRO A 514 26.53 -15.08 13.60
C PRO A 514 25.91 -15.25 15.00
N ASP A 515 24.62 -14.96 15.11
CA ASP A 515 23.85 -15.15 16.36
C ASP A 515 22.40 -15.53 16.03
N SER A 516 21.68 -16.06 17.01
CA SER A 516 20.38 -16.73 16.76
C SER A 516 19.33 -16.50 17.85
N MET A 517 18.08 -16.44 17.40
CA MET A 517 16.90 -16.65 18.25
C MET A 517 16.58 -18.16 18.27
N GLN A 518 16.44 -18.73 19.46
CA GLN A 518 16.17 -20.16 19.68
C GLN A 518 14.81 -20.34 20.34
N VAL A 519 13.84 -20.81 19.57
CA VAL A 519 12.45 -21.01 19.99
C VAL A 519 12.24 -22.48 20.34
N ASP A 520 11.93 -22.74 21.60
CA ASP A 520 11.61 -24.07 22.13
C ASP A 520 10.20 -24.50 21.70
N TYR A 521 9.22 -23.60 21.85
CA TYR A 521 7.87 -23.83 21.33
C TYR A 521 7.15 -22.52 20.98
N ALA A 522 6.15 -22.65 20.11
CA ALA A 522 5.11 -21.64 19.88
C ALA A 522 3.74 -22.30 20.07
N ARG A 523 2.94 -21.79 21.00
CA ARG A 523 1.61 -22.33 21.34
C ARG A 523 0.57 -21.22 21.30
N ILE A 524 -0.61 -21.52 20.77
CA ILE A 524 -1.76 -20.62 20.74
C ILE A 524 -2.95 -21.34 21.36
N TYR A 525 -3.61 -20.66 22.28
CA TYR A 525 -4.76 -21.15 23.02
C TYR A 525 -5.98 -20.26 22.81
N GLN A 526 -7.18 -20.82 22.95
CA GLN A 526 -8.41 -20.06 22.94
C GLN A 526 -9.38 -20.52 24.02
N LYS A 527 -10.22 -19.59 24.45
CA LYS A 527 -11.38 -19.87 25.31
C LYS A 527 -12.62 -20.09 24.43
N GLY A 528 -13.64 -20.65 25.04
CA GLY A 528 -14.93 -20.91 24.42
C GLY A 528 -14.93 -22.11 23.47
N LEU A 529 -13.96 -23.02 23.61
CA LEU A 529 -13.85 -24.21 22.77
C LEU A 529 -14.12 -25.50 23.56
N GLY A 530 -14.99 -26.34 23.02
CA GLY A 530 -15.20 -27.69 23.52
C GLY A 530 -14.08 -28.64 23.08
N THR A 531 -14.15 -29.89 23.53
CA THR A 531 -13.27 -30.95 23.02
C THR A 531 -13.40 -31.03 21.50
N PRO A 532 -12.29 -31.01 20.72
CA PRO A 532 -12.34 -31.13 19.27
C PRO A 532 -13.03 -32.42 18.83
N VAL A 533 -13.99 -32.32 17.91
CA VAL A 533 -14.75 -33.43 17.34
C VAL A 533 -14.76 -33.27 15.83
N LEU A 534 -14.50 -34.36 15.10
CA LEU A 534 -14.50 -34.38 13.65
C LEU A 534 -15.84 -33.88 13.08
N ASP A 535 -15.83 -32.75 12.38
CA ASP A 535 -17.03 -32.14 11.83
C ASP A 535 -17.11 -32.24 10.31
N THR A 536 -16.02 -31.86 9.62
CA THR A 536 -15.99 -31.84 8.15
C THR A 536 -14.70 -32.42 7.57
N ILE A 537 -14.80 -32.94 6.35
CA ILE A 537 -13.65 -33.32 5.52
C ILE A 537 -13.80 -32.62 4.18
N LYS A 538 -12.78 -31.87 3.76
CA LYS A 538 -12.72 -31.21 2.45
C LYS A 538 -11.77 -32.00 1.54
N VAL A 539 -12.25 -32.34 0.35
CA VAL A 539 -11.48 -32.99 -0.72
C VAL A 539 -11.02 -31.93 -1.73
N THR A 540 -9.79 -32.03 -2.23
CA THR A 540 -9.20 -31.08 -3.19
C THR A 540 -8.37 -31.83 -4.24
N PRO A 541 -8.47 -31.49 -5.54
CA PRO A 541 -9.30 -30.44 -6.13
C PRO A 541 -10.80 -30.77 -6.07
N ALA A 542 -11.66 -29.75 -6.15
CA ALA A 542 -13.10 -29.92 -6.17
C ALA A 542 -13.67 -29.81 -7.59
N ASP A 543 -14.65 -30.65 -7.92
CA ASP A 543 -15.51 -30.62 -9.11
C ASP A 543 -14.72 -30.61 -10.43
N LEU A 544 -13.75 -31.52 -10.51
CA LEU A 544 -12.79 -31.58 -11.62
C LEU A 544 -13.46 -31.98 -12.94
N SER A 545 -13.18 -31.22 -13.99
CA SER A 545 -13.50 -31.55 -15.38
C SER A 545 -12.28 -32.17 -16.07
N PHE A 546 -12.43 -33.30 -16.78
CA PHE A 546 -11.29 -34.06 -17.33
C PHE A 546 -11.62 -34.79 -18.64
N LEU A 547 -10.59 -35.21 -19.38
CA LEU A 547 -10.71 -36.16 -20.51
C LEU A 547 -10.46 -37.59 -20.04
N ALA A 548 -11.23 -38.57 -20.55
CA ALA A 548 -11.10 -39.97 -20.14
C ALA A 548 -9.66 -40.51 -20.27
N GLY A 549 -9.24 -41.32 -19.30
CA GLY A 549 -7.92 -41.92 -19.19
C GLY A 549 -6.89 -41.12 -18.39
N LYS A 550 -7.25 -39.93 -17.86
CA LYS A 550 -6.31 -39.06 -17.13
C LYS A 550 -6.15 -39.46 -15.65
N GLN A 551 -4.97 -39.19 -15.08
CA GLN A 551 -4.71 -39.34 -13.65
C GLN A 551 -4.81 -38.00 -12.91
N GLN A 552 -5.31 -38.02 -11.68
CA GLN A 552 -5.43 -36.85 -10.81
C GLN A 552 -5.13 -37.21 -9.36
N GLN A 553 -4.26 -36.44 -8.71
CA GLN A 553 -4.03 -36.54 -7.27
C GLN A 553 -5.08 -35.76 -6.47
N TYR A 554 -5.73 -36.42 -5.52
CA TYR A 554 -6.62 -35.81 -4.53
C TYR A 554 -5.96 -35.76 -3.15
N THR A 555 -6.33 -34.76 -2.36
CA THR A 555 -5.95 -34.60 -0.95
C THR A 555 -7.19 -34.32 -0.12
N ALA A 556 -7.15 -34.69 1.16
CA ALA A 556 -8.24 -34.44 2.09
C ALA A 556 -7.72 -33.73 3.35
N LYS A 557 -8.48 -32.75 3.84
CA LYS A 557 -8.25 -32.11 5.14
C LYS A 557 -9.50 -32.23 5.99
N ALA A 558 -9.35 -32.69 7.23
CA ALA A 558 -10.42 -32.70 8.21
C ALA A 558 -10.39 -31.43 9.06
N PHE A 559 -11.56 -31.02 9.54
CA PHE A 559 -11.72 -29.92 10.48
C PHE A 559 -12.63 -30.33 11.63
N ASP A 560 -12.34 -29.82 12.81
CA ASP A 560 -13.20 -29.92 13.96
C ASP A 560 -14.42 -28.97 13.84
N GLN A 561 -15.33 -29.04 14.80
CA GLN A 561 -16.52 -28.18 14.87
C GLN A 561 -16.22 -26.68 15.00
N ASN A 562 -14.98 -26.32 15.32
CA ASN A 562 -14.51 -24.94 15.45
C ASN A 562 -13.78 -24.47 14.18
N GLY A 563 -13.64 -25.34 13.18
CA GLY A 563 -12.93 -25.06 11.94
C GLY A 563 -11.42 -25.24 12.04
N TYR A 564 -10.90 -25.84 13.12
CA TYR A 564 -9.48 -26.14 13.27
C TYR A 564 -9.11 -27.43 12.55
N PRO A 565 -7.96 -27.48 11.84
CA PRO A 565 -7.51 -28.68 11.15
C PRO A 565 -7.33 -29.85 12.14
N MET A 566 -7.80 -31.03 11.73
CA MET A 566 -7.57 -32.29 12.45
C MET A 566 -6.73 -33.24 11.63
N ALA A 567 -5.81 -33.95 12.28
CA ALA A 567 -5.09 -35.03 11.65
C ALA A 567 -6.04 -36.22 11.40
N ILE A 568 -6.06 -36.72 10.17
CA ILE A 568 -6.84 -37.89 9.76
C ILE A 568 -6.04 -38.78 8.81
N THR A 569 -6.37 -40.06 8.77
CA THR A 569 -6.00 -40.96 7.67
C THR A 569 -7.26 -41.26 6.85
N PRO A 570 -7.45 -40.60 5.70
CA PRO A 570 -8.66 -40.79 4.90
C PRO A 570 -8.67 -42.14 4.18
N VAL A 571 -9.83 -42.78 4.15
CA VAL A 571 -10.16 -43.90 3.24
C VAL A 571 -10.78 -43.31 1.98
N TRP A 572 -10.15 -43.56 0.85
CA TRP A 572 -10.57 -43.04 -0.46
C TRP A 572 -11.50 -44.01 -1.18
N SER A 573 -12.51 -43.46 -1.86
CA SER A 573 -13.33 -44.20 -2.83
C SER A 573 -13.70 -43.31 -4.01
N ILE A 574 -13.99 -43.94 -5.16
CA ILE A 574 -14.41 -43.25 -6.38
C ILE A 574 -15.52 -44.05 -7.07
N THR A 575 -16.51 -43.35 -7.62
CA THR A 575 -17.56 -43.95 -8.48
C THR A 575 -17.32 -43.64 -9.95
N GLY A 576 -17.99 -44.37 -10.85
CA GLY A 576 -17.86 -44.23 -12.31
C GLY A 576 -17.22 -45.46 -12.96
N ALA A 577 -17.70 -45.84 -14.14
CA ALA A 577 -17.23 -47.01 -14.86
C ALA A 577 -15.74 -46.87 -15.23
N GLY A 578 -14.93 -47.84 -14.80
CA GLY A 578 -13.49 -47.86 -15.05
C GLY A 578 -12.66 -46.89 -14.21
N ASN A 579 -13.28 -46.10 -13.32
CA ASN A 579 -12.54 -45.23 -12.41
C ASN A 579 -11.86 -46.04 -11.30
N THR A 580 -10.65 -45.67 -10.92
CA THR A 580 -9.92 -46.28 -9.78
C THR A 580 -9.25 -45.20 -8.94
N ILE A 581 -9.17 -45.36 -7.62
CA ILE A 581 -8.42 -44.47 -6.74
C ILE A 581 -7.58 -45.29 -5.77
N THR A 582 -6.34 -44.87 -5.56
CA THR A 582 -5.41 -45.52 -4.65
C THR A 582 -5.58 -45.00 -3.21
N ALA A 583 -4.97 -45.69 -2.24
CA ALA A 583 -5.02 -45.29 -0.83
C ALA A 583 -4.37 -43.93 -0.53
N ASN A 584 -3.47 -43.44 -1.39
CA ASN A 584 -2.86 -42.11 -1.24
C ASN A 584 -3.63 -41.02 -2.00
N GLY A 585 -4.79 -41.32 -2.60
CA GLY A 585 -5.63 -40.36 -3.29
C GLY A 585 -5.32 -40.15 -4.78
N LEU A 586 -4.41 -40.93 -5.40
CA LEU A 586 -4.20 -40.87 -6.85
C LEU A 586 -5.33 -41.61 -7.58
N ALA A 587 -6.13 -40.88 -8.35
CA ALA A 587 -7.24 -41.39 -9.15
C ALA A 587 -6.88 -41.54 -10.63
N THR A 588 -7.38 -42.59 -11.29
CA THR A 588 -7.44 -42.73 -12.74
C THR A 588 -8.90 -42.58 -13.16
N LEU A 589 -9.18 -41.63 -14.06
CA LEU A 589 -10.50 -41.14 -14.39
C LEU A 589 -10.87 -41.51 -15.83
N ASN A 590 -11.88 -42.36 -16.00
CA ASN A 590 -12.40 -42.85 -17.28
C ASN A 590 -13.85 -42.41 -17.56
N SER A 591 -14.67 -42.20 -16.52
CA SER A 591 -16.05 -41.71 -16.65
C SER A 591 -16.40 -40.68 -15.58
N SER A 592 -17.48 -39.91 -15.78
CA SER A 592 -17.99 -39.04 -14.71
C SER A 592 -18.37 -39.86 -13.47
N GLY A 593 -18.24 -39.25 -12.29
CA GLY A 593 -18.41 -39.92 -11.01
C GLY A 593 -18.15 -39.00 -9.83
N LYS A 594 -17.87 -39.60 -8.67
CA LYS A 594 -17.70 -38.90 -7.40
C LYS A 594 -16.51 -39.45 -6.64
N VAL A 595 -15.61 -38.59 -6.19
CA VAL A 595 -14.49 -38.92 -5.30
C VAL A 595 -14.89 -38.62 -3.87
N SER A 596 -14.64 -39.57 -2.98
CA SER A 596 -14.98 -39.48 -1.56
C SER A 596 -13.76 -39.78 -0.68
N ALA A 597 -13.59 -39.00 0.38
CA ALA A 597 -12.63 -39.27 1.45
C ALA A 597 -13.38 -39.40 2.77
N THR A 598 -13.28 -40.57 3.40
CA THR A 598 -13.94 -40.88 4.66
C THR A 598 -12.91 -41.01 5.77
N ALA A 599 -13.17 -40.43 6.95
CA ALA A 599 -12.35 -40.64 8.12
C ALA A 599 -13.23 -40.77 9.37
N THR A 600 -12.70 -41.51 10.35
CA THR A 600 -13.31 -41.68 11.66
C THR A 600 -12.30 -41.18 12.70
N VAL A 601 -12.74 -40.27 13.57
CA VAL A 601 -12.01 -39.86 14.76
C VAL A 601 -12.91 -40.15 15.95
N ASP A 602 -12.40 -40.91 16.92
CA ASP A 602 -13.16 -41.51 18.00
C ASP A 602 -14.36 -42.32 17.47
N THR A 603 -15.59 -41.90 17.75
CA THR A 603 -16.83 -42.55 17.29
C THR A 603 -17.48 -41.83 16.11
N ILE A 604 -16.95 -40.69 15.69
CA ILE A 604 -17.55 -39.84 14.66
C ILE A 604 -16.91 -40.12 13.30
N THR A 605 -17.74 -40.52 12.34
CA THR A 605 -17.33 -40.74 10.94
C THR A 605 -17.88 -39.64 10.05
N LYS A 606 -17.02 -39.04 9.23
CA LYS A 606 -17.40 -38.02 8.23
C LYS A 606 -16.88 -38.40 6.86
N THR A 607 -17.52 -37.87 5.82
CA THR A 607 -17.13 -38.08 4.42
C THR A 607 -17.13 -36.77 3.65
N GLY A 608 -15.97 -36.40 3.13
CA GLY A 608 -15.80 -35.32 2.16
C GLY A 608 -16.02 -35.85 0.75
N ASN A 609 -16.61 -35.05 -0.12
CA ASN A 609 -17.04 -35.49 -1.44
C ASN A 609 -16.75 -34.43 -2.49
N THR A 610 -16.45 -34.86 -3.71
CA THR A 610 -16.39 -33.98 -4.87
C THR A 610 -16.69 -34.69 -6.18
N ASN A 611 -17.17 -33.98 -7.19
CA ASN A 611 -17.51 -34.58 -8.47
C ASN A 611 -16.30 -34.64 -9.40
N VAL A 612 -16.31 -35.61 -10.30
CA VAL A 612 -15.44 -35.68 -11.48
C VAL A 612 -16.31 -35.79 -12.71
N ASN A 613 -16.10 -34.92 -13.68
CA ASN A 613 -16.94 -34.82 -14.87
C ASN A 613 -16.10 -35.00 -16.14
N VAL A 614 -16.47 -35.95 -16.98
CA VAL A 614 -15.89 -36.06 -18.33
C VAL A 614 -16.35 -34.87 -19.16
N ARG A 615 -15.42 -34.15 -19.78
CA ARG A 615 -15.70 -33.11 -20.78
C ARG A 615 -15.59 -33.65 -22.20
N ALA A 616 -16.25 -32.96 -23.12
CA ALA A 616 -16.09 -33.22 -24.56
C ALA A 616 -14.68 -32.82 -25.02
N THR A 617 -14.16 -33.55 -26.00
CA THR A 617 -12.88 -33.27 -26.65
C THR A 617 -13.02 -32.13 -27.67
N ASN A 618 -12.00 -31.27 -27.80
CA ASN A 618 -11.98 -30.18 -28.78
C ASN A 618 -10.64 -30.08 -29.54
N TYR A 619 -10.17 -31.19 -30.12
CA TYR A 619 -8.84 -31.25 -30.72
C TYR A 619 -8.69 -30.38 -31.98
N ARG A 620 -7.67 -29.51 -31.98
CA ARG A 620 -7.37 -28.57 -33.08
C ARG A 620 -6.13 -29.01 -33.87
N ASN A 621 -6.23 -29.06 -35.19
CA ASN A 621 -5.13 -29.48 -36.08
C ASN A 621 -3.99 -28.46 -36.11
N LEU A 622 -2.74 -28.92 -35.98
CA LEU A 622 -1.55 -28.05 -36.11
C LEU A 622 -1.16 -27.80 -37.59
N PRO A 623 -0.62 -26.62 -37.95
CA PRO A 623 -0.39 -25.45 -37.08
C PRO A 623 -1.69 -24.69 -36.77
N VAL A 624 -1.75 -24.08 -35.59
CA VAL A 624 -2.97 -23.39 -35.13
C VAL A 624 -2.64 -22.16 -34.29
N LYS A 625 -3.48 -21.12 -34.41
CA LYS A 625 -3.55 -19.98 -33.49
C LYS A 625 -4.86 -20.06 -32.71
N ILE A 626 -4.78 -19.94 -31.40
CA ILE A 626 -5.88 -20.14 -30.46
C ILE A 626 -5.96 -18.94 -29.53
N GLN A 627 -7.14 -18.33 -29.41
CA GLN A 627 -7.38 -17.28 -28.42
C GLN A 627 -7.31 -17.85 -27.00
N ALA A 628 -6.72 -17.12 -26.07
CA ALA A 628 -6.41 -17.62 -24.74
C ALA A 628 -7.69 -18.02 -23.99
N GLU A 629 -8.75 -17.22 -24.10
CA GLU A 629 -10.08 -17.46 -23.56
C GLU A 629 -10.80 -18.66 -24.18
N SER A 630 -10.32 -19.19 -25.31
CA SER A 630 -10.80 -20.43 -25.94
C SER A 630 -10.04 -21.67 -25.43
N PHE A 631 -9.60 -21.65 -24.16
CA PHE A 631 -9.07 -22.83 -23.50
C PHE A 631 -10.16 -23.90 -23.33
N ASP A 632 -9.78 -25.17 -23.39
CA ASP A 632 -10.75 -26.27 -23.34
C ASP A 632 -11.06 -26.69 -21.89
N ASN A 633 -10.17 -26.37 -20.96
CA ASN A 633 -10.33 -26.52 -19.51
C ASN A 633 -9.34 -25.63 -18.76
N GLY A 634 -9.64 -25.24 -17.53
CA GLY A 634 -8.80 -24.32 -16.78
C GLY A 634 -9.36 -23.98 -15.42
N ASN A 635 -8.56 -23.33 -14.58
CA ASN A 635 -9.00 -22.72 -13.31
C ASN A 635 -8.99 -21.18 -13.36
N ALA A 636 -8.89 -20.60 -14.55
CA ALA A 636 -8.97 -19.16 -14.76
C ALA A 636 -10.43 -18.69 -14.69
N CYS A 637 -10.67 -17.55 -14.04
CA CYS A 637 -12.02 -17.01 -13.83
C CYS A 637 -12.41 -15.91 -14.82
N CYS A 638 -11.43 -15.20 -15.35
CA CYS A 638 -11.63 -13.80 -15.67
C CYS A 638 -11.06 -13.45 -17.04
N THR A 639 -11.93 -12.90 -17.89
CA THR A 639 -11.58 -12.34 -19.20
C THR A 639 -11.91 -10.86 -19.23
N GLU A 640 -11.11 -10.07 -19.94
CA GLU A 640 -11.36 -8.65 -20.16
C GLU A 640 -11.16 -8.26 -21.62
N THR A 641 -11.64 -7.08 -22.03
CA THR A 641 -11.43 -6.58 -23.39
C THR A 641 -9.96 -6.24 -23.61
N THR A 642 -9.36 -6.80 -24.66
CA THR A 642 -7.94 -6.56 -24.97
C THR A 642 -7.72 -5.27 -25.76
N ALA A 643 -6.64 -4.56 -25.45
CA ALA A 643 -6.14 -3.43 -26.22
C ALA A 643 -5.15 -3.85 -27.33
N ASP A 644 -4.94 -5.15 -27.54
CA ASP A 644 -4.05 -5.65 -28.59
C ASP A 644 -4.62 -5.45 -30.00
N ILE A 645 -3.75 -5.58 -31.01
CA ILE A 645 -4.14 -5.50 -32.41
C ILE A 645 -5.09 -6.67 -32.75
N GLY A 646 -6.29 -6.33 -33.21
CA GLY A 646 -7.35 -7.30 -33.55
C GLY A 646 -8.54 -7.29 -32.57
N GLY A 647 -8.39 -6.69 -31.38
CA GLY A 647 -9.43 -6.67 -30.35
C GLY A 647 -9.77 -8.07 -29.82
N GLY A 648 -10.95 -8.21 -29.21
CA GLY A 648 -11.41 -9.45 -28.59
C GLY A 648 -11.29 -9.45 -27.06
N LEU A 649 -11.12 -10.63 -26.47
CA LEU A 649 -10.89 -10.79 -25.05
C LEU A 649 -9.46 -11.28 -24.80
N ASP A 650 -8.91 -10.94 -23.65
CA ASP A 650 -7.75 -11.61 -23.07
C ASP A 650 -8.10 -12.21 -21.71
N VAL A 651 -7.30 -13.16 -21.24
CA VAL A 651 -7.41 -13.68 -19.87
C VAL A 651 -6.57 -12.81 -18.94
N SER A 652 -7.24 -12.28 -17.91
CA SER A 652 -6.67 -11.43 -16.87
C SER A 652 -6.76 -12.08 -15.48
N TYR A 653 -6.24 -11.41 -14.45
CA TYR A 653 -6.15 -11.94 -13.07
C TYR A 653 -5.44 -13.31 -12.97
N ILE A 654 -4.44 -13.53 -13.83
CA ILE A 654 -3.64 -14.75 -13.82
C ILE A 654 -2.74 -14.74 -12.57
N GLY A 655 -3.07 -15.58 -11.60
CA GLY A 655 -2.26 -15.82 -10.40
C GLY A 655 -1.27 -16.97 -10.58
N ALA A 656 -0.40 -17.17 -9.59
CA ALA A 656 0.43 -18.37 -9.50
C ALA A 656 -0.43 -19.64 -9.49
N ASN A 657 -0.03 -20.66 -10.26
CA ASN A 657 -0.76 -21.93 -10.47
C ASN A 657 -2.10 -21.80 -11.21
N THR A 658 -2.38 -20.64 -11.84
CA THR A 658 -3.44 -20.57 -12.86
C THR A 658 -3.02 -21.41 -14.06
N TRP A 659 -3.92 -22.22 -14.62
CA TRP A 659 -3.61 -23.09 -15.74
C TRP A 659 -4.74 -23.16 -16.78
N PHE A 660 -4.32 -23.48 -18.00
CA PHE A 660 -5.12 -23.55 -19.22
C PHE A 660 -4.78 -24.81 -19.98
N GLU A 661 -5.76 -25.60 -20.37
CA GLU A 661 -5.59 -26.77 -21.25
C GLU A 661 -6.02 -26.45 -22.67
N TYR A 662 -5.25 -26.96 -23.62
CA TYR A 662 -5.55 -26.88 -25.05
C TYR A 662 -5.42 -28.26 -25.68
N ASP A 663 -6.49 -28.72 -26.32
CA ASP A 663 -6.59 -30.00 -27.01
C ASP A 663 -6.07 -29.84 -28.45
N LEU A 664 -4.97 -30.53 -28.77
CA LEU A 664 -4.25 -30.44 -30.04
C LEU A 664 -4.28 -31.78 -30.79
N ASN A 665 -4.46 -31.73 -32.10
CA ASN A 665 -4.24 -32.88 -32.99
C ASN A 665 -2.94 -32.68 -33.77
N VAL A 666 -1.91 -33.42 -33.38
CA VAL A 666 -0.56 -33.27 -33.90
C VAL A 666 -0.39 -34.18 -35.13
N PRO A 667 -0.13 -33.63 -36.33
CA PRO A 667 -0.13 -34.41 -37.56
C PRO A 667 1.04 -35.39 -37.68
N ARG A 668 2.16 -35.13 -36.99
CA ARG A 668 3.37 -35.96 -37.01
C ARG A 668 4.21 -35.72 -35.75
N ALA A 669 4.89 -36.76 -35.28
CA ALA A 669 5.89 -36.63 -34.23
C ALA A 669 7.09 -35.78 -34.69
N ASP A 670 7.28 -34.61 -34.09
CA ASP A 670 8.37 -33.67 -34.40
C ASP A 670 8.57 -32.67 -33.23
N THR A 671 9.50 -31.73 -33.40
CA THR A 671 9.65 -30.58 -32.53
C THR A 671 8.78 -29.41 -32.99
N TYR A 672 8.08 -28.81 -32.03
CA TYR A 672 7.17 -27.70 -32.20
C TYR A 672 7.60 -26.54 -31.31
N ARG A 673 7.18 -25.33 -31.64
CA ARG A 673 7.29 -24.15 -30.77
C ARG A 673 5.92 -23.61 -30.48
N LEU A 674 5.79 -22.99 -29.31
CA LEU A 674 4.61 -22.27 -28.89
C LEU A 674 4.96 -20.79 -28.79
N GLN A 675 4.16 -19.97 -29.43
CA GLN A 675 4.14 -18.52 -29.23
C GLN A 675 3.06 -18.15 -28.25
N PHE A 676 3.36 -17.19 -27.39
CA PHE A 676 2.43 -16.61 -26.43
C PHE A 676 2.38 -15.10 -26.65
N ARG A 677 1.19 -14.58 -26.92
CA ARG A 677 0.94 -13.14 -26.91
C ARG A 677 0.53 -12.72 -25.52
N VAL A 678 1.39 -11.98 -24.86
CA VAL A 678 1.28 -11.66 -23.44
C VAL A 678 1.52 -10.17 -23.19
N ALA A 679 0.85 -9.63 -22.19
CA ALA A 679 1.16 -8.34 -21.60
C ALA A 679 1.69 -8.58 -20.19
N VAL A 680 2.89 -8.10 -19.89
CA VAL A 680 3.66 -8.47 -18.71
C VAL A 680 4.02 -7.20 -17.96
N ASN A 681 3.41 -7.00 -16.80
CA ASN A 681 3.64 -5.83 -15.96
C ASN A 681 4.81 -6.04 -15.00
N SER A 682 4.98 -7.27 -14.48
CA SER A 682 6.13 -7.68 -13.66
C SER A 682 6.71 -8.99 -14.20
N LEU A 683 8.02 -9.21 -14.02
CA LEU A 683 8.71 -10.40 -14.51
C LEU A 683 7.99 -11.68 -14.05
N ALA A 684 7.64 -12.54 -15.02
CA ALA A 684 6.88 -13.76 -14.80
C ALA A 684 7.42 -14.92 -15.66
N SER A 685 6.85 -16.11 -15.47
CA SER A 685 7.12 -17.27 -16.32
C SER A 685 5.93 -18.23 -16.33
N LEU A 686 5.88 -19.08 -17.35
CA LEU A 686 4.89 -20.16 -17.48
C LEU A 686 5.56 -21.49 -17.79
N LYS A 687 4.86 -22.60 -17.53
CA LYS A 687 5.24 -23.96 -17.91
C LYS A 687 4.33 -24.47 -18.99
N ILE A 688 4.90 -25.13 -19.99
CA ILE A 688 4.19 -25.99 -20.95
C ILE A 688 4.31 -27.41 -20.43
N GLN A 689 3.20 -28.04 -20.13
CA GLN A 689 3.13 -29.40 -19.59
C GLN A 689 2.35 -30.31 -20.52
N LEU A 690 2.73 -31.59 -20.53
CA LEU A 690 1.95 -32.69 -21.07
C LEU A 690 1.70 -33.63 -19.90
N ASP A 691 0.44 -33.75 -19.49
CA ASP A 691 0.05 -34.39 -18.22
C ASP A 691 0.79 -33.78 -17.02
N THR A 692 1.59 -34.56 -16.30
CA THR A 692 2.40 -34.11 -15.16
C THR A 692 3.81 -33.68 -15.54
N VAL A 693 4.23 -33.93 -16.79
CA VAL A 693 5.59 -33.67 -17.25
C VAL A 693 5.69 -32.25 -17.79
N THR A 694 6.59 -31.45 -17.23
CA THR A 694 6.94 -30.14 -17.80
C THR A 694 7.84 -30.34 -19.01
N LEU A 695 7.33 -29.99 -20.20
CA LEU A 695 8.09 -29.99 -21.45
C LEU A 695 9.02 -28.78 -21.54
N GLN A 696 8.56 -27.61 -21.06
CA GLN A 696 9.34 -26.38 -21.11
C GLN A 696 8.88 -25.35 -20.07
N THR A 697 9.81 -24.53 -19.58
CA THR A 697 9.52 -23.28 -18.86
C THR A 697 9.84 -22.09 -19.76
N VAL A 698 8.89 -21.16 -19.92
CA VAL A 698 9.02 -19.98 -20.77
C VAL A 698 9.06 -18.73 -19.89
N SER A 699 10.16 -17.98 -19.98
CA SER A 699 10.31 -16.69 -19.33
C SER A 699 9.49 -15.61 -20.05
N LEU A 700 8.78 -14.78 -19.30
CA LEU A 700 7.96 -13.68 -19.82
C LEU A 700 8.63 -12.35 -19.46
N PRO A 701 9.30 -11.66 -20.40
CA PRO A 701 9.93 -10.38 -20.13
C PRO A 701 8.88 -9.27 -19.99
N VAL A 702 9.19 -8.23 -19.21
CA VAL A 702 8.30 -7.08 -18.99
C VAL A 702 8.02 -6.37 -20.31
N SER A 703 6.75 -6.22 -20.66
CA SER A 703 6.30 -5.51 -21.87
C SER A 703 5.99 -4.03 -21.61
N GLY A 704 5.93 -3.63 -20.33
CA GLY A 704 5.78 -2.23 -19.91
C GLY A 704 4.34 -1.80 -19.60
N GLY A 705 3.45 -2.76 -19.31
CA GLY A 705 2.11 -2.52 -18.78
C GLY A 705 1.14 -3.69 -19.03
N TRP A 706 0.01 -3.69 -18.31
CA TRP A 706 -1.03 -4.74 -18.35
C TRP A 706 -1.72 -4.95 -19.70
N GLN A 707 -1.62 -3.99 -20.60
CA GLN A 707 -2.22 -4.02 -21.93
C GLN A 707 -1.20 -3.63 -23.02
N LYS A 708 0.10 -3.79 -22.73
CA LYS A 708 1.19 -3.65 -23.72
C LYS A 708 1.65 -5.02 -24.14
N TRP A 709 1.44 -5.37 -25.40
CA TRP A 709 1.52 -6.75 -25.85
C TRP A 709 2.83 -7.08 -26.58
N ILE A 710 3.48 -8.15 -26.15
CA ILE A 710 4.64 -8.75 -26.82
C ILE A 710 4.34 -10.21 -27.15
N THR A 711 5.04 -10.74 -28.15
CA THR A 711 4.96 -12.17 -28.50
C THR A 711 6.25 -12.85 -28.05
N VAL A 712 6.13 -13.92 -27.27
CA VAL A 712 7.25 -14.71 -26.74
C VAL A 712 7.20 -16.10 -27.35
N THR A 713 8.33 -16.58 -27.89
CA THR A 713 8.46 -17.89 -28.53
C THR A 713 9.23 -18.85 -27.63
N SER A 714 8.64 -20.01 -27.33
CA SER A 714 9.29 -21.06 -26.53
C SER A 714 10.51 -21.66 -27.25
N ALA A 715 11.41 -22.30 -26.51
CA ALA A 715 12.32 -23.26 -27.13
C ALA A 715 11.53 -24.46 -27.69
N PRO A 716 12.12 -25.27 -28.61
CA PRO A 716 11.43 -26.41 -29.20
C PRO A 716 10.99 -27.42 -28.13
N VAL A 717 9.76 -27.91 -28.26
CA VAL A 717 9.20 -29.01 -27.46
C VAL A 717 8.86 -30.17 -28.39
N ARG A 718 9.12 -31.40 -27.96
CA ARG A 718 8.77 -32.59 -28.76
C ARG A 718 7.32 -32.97 -28.49
N LEU A 719 6.51 -33.08 -29.54
CA LEU A 719 5.14 -33.57 -29.49
C LEU A 719 5.04 -34.82 -30.37
N GLU A 720 4.37 -35.87 -29.89
CA GLU A 720 4.15 -37.10 -30.67
C GLU A 720 3.04 -36.93 -31.72
N GLN A 721 2.86 -37.88 -32.62
CA GLN A 721 1.71 -37.86 -33.53
C GLN A 721 0.41 -38.19 -32.77
N GLY A 722 -0.67 -37.50 -33.10
CA GLY A 722 -2.02 -37.78 -32.60
C GLY A 722 -2.57 -36.74 -31.63
N GLN A 723 -3.65 -37.12 -30.95
CA GLN A 723 -4.41 -36.28 -30.03
C GLN A 723 -3.65 -36.11 -28.70
N GLN A 724 -3.40 -34.86 -28.31
CA GLN A 724 -2.68 -34.50 -27.10
C GLN A 724 -3.31 -33.27 -26.44
N THR A 725 -3.27 -33.20 -25.12
CA THR A 725 -3.69 -32.01 -24.36
C THR A 725 -2.48 -31.42 -23.69
N ILE A 726 -2.12 -30.19 -24.08
CA ILE A 726 -1.07 -29.44 -23.39
C ILE A 726 -1.70 -28.58 -22.29
N ARG A 727 -0.99 -28.41 -21.18
CA ARG A 727 -1.37 -27.50 -20.10
C ARG A 727 -0.36 -26.37 -19.96
N ILE A 728 -0.83 -25.14 -20.04
CA ILE A 728 -0.06 -23.93 -19.76
C ILE A 728 -0.28 -23.58 -18.29
N VAL A 729 0.77 -23.51 -17.48
CA VAL A 729 0.68 -23.21 -16.04
C VAL A 729 1.48 -21.96 -15.71
N SER A 730 0.83 -20.96 -15.11
CA SER A 730 1.49 -19.77 -14.60
C SER A 730 2.32 -20.09 -13.36
N ASN A 731 3.60 -19.70 -13.34
CA ASN A 731 4.43 -19.82 -12.13
C ASN A 731 4.23 -18.65 -11.16
N LYS A 732 3.80 -17.48 -11.68
CA LYS A 732 3.67 -16.23 -10.93
C LYS A 732 2.64 -15.31 -11.57
N ASP A 733 2.01 -14.46 -10.77
CA ASP A 733 1.17 -13.37 -11.22
C ASP A 733 1.94 -12.27 -11.99
N GLY A 734 1.23 -11.28 -12.52
CA GLY A 734 1.85 -10.09 -13.15
C GLY A 734 1.71 -9.98 -14.66
N TRP A 735 0.86 -10.80 -15.29
CA TRP A 735 0.70 -10.81 -16.75
C TRP A 735 -0.71 -11.20 -17.19
N ASN A 736 -1.09 -10.76 -18.40
CA ASN A 736 -2.29 -11.15 -19.12
C ASN A 736 -1.94 -11.98 -20.37
N PHE A 737 -2.88 -12.79 -20.82
CA PHE A 737 -2.70 -13.75 -21.90
C PHE A 737 -3.76 -13.58 -22.98
N ASN A 738 -3.35 -13.23 -24.21
CA ASN A 738 -4.26 -12.97 -25.32
C ASN A 738 -4.44 -14.19 -26.22
N TRP A 739 -3.36 -14.78 -26.74
CA TRP A 739 -3.46 -15.96 -27.59
C TRP A 739 -2.18 -16.78 -27.58
N LEU A 740 -2.28 -18.04 -27.97
CA LEU A 740 -1.14 -18.87 -28.33
C LEU A 740 -1.17 -19.34 -29.78
N SER A 741 0.01 -19.65 -30.32
CA SER A 741 0.16 -20.26 -31.63
C SER A 741 1.12 -21.43 -31.54
N VAL A 742 0.79 -22.56 -32.17
CA VAL A 742 1.61 -23.78 -32.17
C VAL A 742 1.96 -24.16 -33.59
N PHE A 743 3.25 -24.32 -33.87
CA PHE A 743 3.79 -24.58 -35.20
C PHE A 743 5.12 -25.35 -35.12
N ARG A 744 5.59 -25.91 -36.25
CA ARG A 744 6.85 -26.68 -36.28
C ARG A 744 8.05 -25.79 -35.96
N ALA A 745 9.03 -26.33 -35.24
CA ALA A 745 10.12 -25.53 -34.67
C ALA A 745 11.02 -24.83 -35.70
N ASP A 746 11.04 -25.31 -36.95
CA ASP A 746 11.78 -24.77 -38.09
C ASP A 746 11.02 -23.69 -38.89
N SER A 747 9.76 -23.43 -38.55
CA SER A 747 8.92 -22.49 -39.31
C SER A 747 9.29 -21.02 -39.09
N ILE A 748 9.92 -20.69 -37.95
CA ILE A 748 10.38 -19.33 -37.62
C ILE A 748 11.78 -19.41 -37.01
N GLY A 749 12.77 -18.82 -37.67
CA GLY A 749 14.15 -18.76 -37.20
C GLY A 749 14.47 -17.51 -36.38
N LEU A 750 15.54 -17.58 -35.57
CA LEU A 750 16.16 -16.40 -34.96
C LEU A 750 16.70 -15.50 -36.09
N SER A 751 16.46 -14.20 -36.02
CA SER A 751 16.82 -13.21 -37.05
C SER A 751 17.76 -12.12 -36.53
N ARG A 752 17.58 -11.70 -35.28
CA ARG A 752 18.38 -10.62 -34.66
C ARG A 752 18.68 -10.91 -33.20
N VAL A 753 19.85 -10.49 -32.73
CA VAL A 753 20.18 -10.37 -31.30
C VAL A 753 20.29 -8.87 -30.98
N THR A 754 19.93 -8.46 -29.77
CA THR A 754 20.08 -7.06 -29.33
C THR A 754 20.59 -7.00 -27.90
N ILE A 755 21.67 -6.25 -27.68
CA ILE A 755 22.29 -6.04 -26.38
C ILE A 755 21.73 -4.79 -25.70
N LYS A 756 21.54 -4.85 -24.37
CA LYS A 756 21.25 -3.69 -23.52
C LYS A 756 22.12 -3.68 -22.26
N PRO A 757 22.68 -2.51 -21.84
CA PRO A 757 22.70 -1.26 -22.62
C PRO A 757 23.55 -1.39 -23.90
N ASP A 758 23.29 -0.56 -24.90
CA ASP A 758 24.03 -0.52 -26.17
C ASP A 758 25.34 0.27 -26.05
N SER A 759 25.45 1.16 -25.06
CA SER A 759 26.70 1.79 -24.65
C SER A 759 26.76 2.08 -23.14
N VAL A 760 27.96 2.07 -22.57
CA VAL A 760 28.19 2.47 -21.16
C VAL A 760 29.56 3.12 -20.99
N THR A 761 29.66 4.06 -20.04
CA THR A 761 30.94 4.61 -19.57
C THR A 761 31.18 4.17 -18.13
N LEU A 762 32.33 3.54 -17.88
CA LEU A 762 32.72 2.97 -16.59
C LEU A 762 34.09 3.50 -16.17
N ASN A 763 34.28 3.75 -14.87
CA ASN A 763 35.63 3.90 -14.34
C ASN A 763 36.30 2.52 -14.21
N THR A 764 37.63 2.48 -14.31
CA THR A 764 38.42 1.26 -14.00
C THR A 764 37.98 0.66 -12.66
N GLY A 765 37.76 -0.66 -12.64
CA GLY A 765 37.28 -1.41 -11.48
C GLY A 765 35.75 -1.50 -11.34
N GLN A 766 34.97 -0.72 -12.10
CA GLN A 766 33.50 -0.82 -12.09
C GLN A 766 32.99 -1.95 -12.98
N THR A 767 31.78 -2.42 -12.69
CA THR A 767 31.11 -3.49 -13.45
C THR A 767 29.82 -3.01 -14.11
N GLN A 768 29.43 -3.60 -15.24
CA GLN A 768 28.14 -3.38 -15.90
C GLN A 768 27.54 -4.71 -16.35
N GLN A 769 26.28 -4.96 -15.99
CA GLN A 769 25.52 -6.10 -16.49
C GLN A 769 24.96 -5.77 -17.88
N PHE A 770 25.32 -6.58 -18.87
CA PHE A 770 24.70 -6.59 -20.19
C PHE A 770 23.67 -7.71 -20.28
N THR A 771 22.61 -7.47 -21.04
CA THR A 771 21.58 -8.46 -21.35
C THR A 771 21.43 -8.55 -22.86
N ALA A 772 21.14 -9.73 -23.40
CA ALA A 772 20.90 -9.91 -24.82
C ALA A 772 19.53 -10.55 -25.05
N THR A 773 18.77 -9.99 -25.99
CA THR A 773 17.44 -10.47 -26.37
C THR A 773 17.47 -10.94 -27.82
N GLY A 774 17.00 -12.16 -28.08
CA GLY A 774 16.82 -12.68 -29.42
C GLY A 774 15.47 -12.27 -30.01
N TYR A 775 15.42 -12.02 -31.31
CA TYR A 775 14.20 -11.72 -32.06
C TYR A 775 14.10 -12.64 -33.27
N GLY A 776 12.94 -13.26 -33.46
CA GLY A 776 12.60 -14.06 -34.62
C GLY A 776 12.39 -13.22 -35.88
N GLN A 777 12.25 -13.89 -37.02
CA GLN A 777 11.91 -13.27 -38.30
C GLN A 777 10.58 -12.48 -38.26
N ASP A 778 9.67 -12.88 -37.39
CA ASP A 778 8.37 -12.25 -37.15
C ASP A 778 8.40 -11.21 -36.00
N SER A 779 9.59 -10.82 -35.55
CA SER A 779 9.83 -9.93 -34.40
C SER A 779 9.38 -10.47 -33.03
N SER A 780 8.99 -11.74 -32.92
CA SER A 780 8.74 -12.37 -31.62
C SER A 780 10.02 -12.47 -30.81
N VAL A 781 9.92 -12.40 -29.48
CA VAL A 781 11.05 -12.56 -28.57
C VAL A 781 11.43 -14.04 -28.49
N PHE A 782 12.69 -14.35 -28.75
CA PHE A 782 13.25 -15.69 -28.70
C PHE A 782 14.08 -15.87 -27.43
N ALA A 783 13.88 -17.00 -26.75
CA ALA A 783 14.82 -17.44 -25.73
C ALA A 783 16.17 -17.79 -26.39
N ILE A 784 17.24 -17.16 -25.91
CA ILE A 784 18.62 -17.39 -26.38
C ILE A 784 19.55 -17.62 -25.18
N THR A 785 20.61 -18.38 -25.40
CA THR A 785 21.77 -18.46 -24.50
C THR A 785 22.94 -17.79 -25.21
N PRO A 786 23.15 -16.48 -25.00
CA PRO A 786 24.18 -15.73 -25.71
C PRO A 786 25.58 -16.16 -25.25
N ALA A 787 26.50 -16.34 -26.20
CA ALA A 787 27.92 -16.38 -25.93
C ALA A 787 28.44 -14.95 -25.85
N TRP A 788 28.99 -14.56 -24.71
CA TRP A 788 29.54 -13.23 -24.47
C TRP A 788 31.04 -13.19 -24.78
N SER A 789 31.49 -12.10 -25.40
CA SER A 789 32.92 -11.82 -25.58
C SER A 789 33.20 -10.32 -25.47
N VAL A 790 34.46 -9.96 -25.24
CA VAL A 790 34.89 -8.56 -25.17
C VAL A 790 36.21 -8.37 -25.90
N SER A 791 36.34 -7.24 -26.61
CA SER A 791 37.51 -6.96 -27.45
C SER A 791 38.77 -6.58 -26.66
N GLY A 792 38.68 -6.39 -25.34
CA GLY A 792 39.80 -6.05 -24.46
C GLY A 792 39.36 -5.22 -23.26
N GLY A 793 40.32 -4.65 -22.51
CA GLY A 793 40.01 -3.60 -21.53
C GLY A 793 39.32 -4.04 -20.26
N GLY A 794 39.15 -5.33 -20.06
CA GLY A 794 38.34 -5.91 -18.99
C GLY A 794 38.01 -7.37 -19.25
N SER A 795 37.04 -7.90 -18.50
CA SER A 795 36.53 -9.26 -18.65
C SER A 795 35.01 -9.27 -18.63
N ILE A 796 34.37 -10.17 -19.37
CA ILE A 796 32.92 -10.38 -19.33
C ILE A 796 32.59 -11.82 -18.91
N SER A 797 31.66 -11.98 -17.97
CA SER A 797 31.21 -13.30 -17.53
C SER A 797 30.30 -13.97 -18.55
N ALA A 798 30.07 -15.28 -18.39
CA ALA A 798 29.07 -16.02 -19.17
C ALA A 798 27.63 -15.51 -18.97
N SER A 799 27.36 -14.80 -17.86
CA SER A 799 26.08 -14.15 -17.60
C SER A 799 25.99 -12.73 -18.18
N GLY A 800 27.04 -12.20 -18.82
CA GLY A 800 27.06 -10.87 -19.42
C GLY A 800 27.53 -9.73 -18.49
N LEU A 801 28.12 -10.05 -17.32
CA LEU A 801 28.67 -9.04 -16.41
C LEU A 801 30.07 -8.63 -16.87
N PHE A 802 30.20 -7.42 -17.41
CA PHE A 802 31.48 -6.83 -17.78
C PHE A 802 32.15 -6.17 -16.57
N THR A 803 33.46 -6.36 -16.40
CA THR A 803 34.31 -5.71 -15.39
C THR A 803 35.38 -4.88 -16.08
N ALA A 804 35.39 -3.57 -15.81
CA ALA A 804 36.30 -2.62 -16.43
C ALA A 804 37.73 -2.75 -15.88
N GLY A 805 38.69 -2.96 -16.77
CA GLY A 805 40.12 -2.99 -16.49
C GLY A 805 40.80 -1.72 -16.99
N THR A 806 41.54 -1.81 -18.09
CA THR A 806 42.33 -0.70 -18.63
C THR A 806 41.48 0.33 -19.36
N THR A 807 41.89 1.61 -19.31
CA THR A 807 41.18 2.69 -20.00
C THR A 807 41.19 2.52 -21.51
N GLY A 808 40.12 2.96 -22.18
CA GLY A 808 39.95 2.80 -23.62
C GLY A 808 38.50 2.53 -24.02
N ASN A 809 38.29 2.34 -25.32
CA ASN A 809 36.99 1.99 -25.89
C ASN A 809 37.01 0.53 -26.33
N TYR A 810 36.06 -0.27 -25.85
CA TYR A 810 36.00 -1.70 -26.09
C TYR A 810 34.60 -2.12 -26.55
N ALA A 811 34.53 -3.24 -27.26
CA ALA A 811 33.30 -3.80 -27.77
C ALA A 811 32.92 -5.04 -26.95
N VAL A 812 31.70 -5.06 -26.41
CA VAL A 812 31.07 -6.24 -25.81
C VAL A 812 30.15 -6.85 -26.84
N GLN A 813 30.30 -8.14 -27.12
CA GLN A 813 29.51 -8.86 -28.12
C GLN A 813 28.71 -9.99 -27.48
N ALA A 814 27.50 -10.20 -28.01
CA ALA A 814 26.63 -11.32 -27.67
C ALA A 814 26.26 -12.05 -28.96
N THR A 815 26.63 -13.33 -29.03
CA THR A 815 26.37 -14.18 -30.20
C THR A 815 25.42 -15.32 -29.84
N ALA A 816 24.36 -15.52 -30.61
CA ALA A 816 23.47 -16.67 -30.48
C ALA A 816 23.12 -17.22 -31.88
N ALA A 817 23.30 -18.54 -32.07
CA ALA A 817 23.08 -19.22 -33.35
C ALA A 817 23.75 -18.52 -34.56
N GLY A 818 24.96 -18.00 -34.37
CA GLY A 818 25.73 -17.28 -35.40
C GLY A 818 25.33 -15.81 -35.62
N ILE A 819 24.26 -15.32 -34.98
CA ILE A 819 23.83 -13.92 -35.04
C ILE A 819 24.45 -13.16 -33.89
N THR A 820 25.09 -12.03 -34.18
CA THR A 820 25.84 -11.23 -33.19
C THR A 820 25.32 -9.80 -33.14
N ASP A 821 25.28 -9.23 -31.94
CA ASP A 821 25.15 -7.80 -31.73
C ASP A 821 26.34 -7.27 -30.92
N THR A 822 26.59 -5.96 -30.95
CA THR A 822 27.75 -5.32 -30.31
C THR A 822 27.35 -4.07 -29.54
N ALA A 823 27.76 -3.99 -28.27
CA ALA A 823 27.66 -2.82 -27.41
C ALA A 823 29.04 -2.17 -27.17
N THR A 824 29.06 -0.87 -26.90
CA THR A 824 30.29 -0.10 -26.68
C THR A 824 30.53 0.17 -25.19
N VAL A 825 31.76 -0.07 -24.71
CA VAL A 825 32.18 0.28 -23.35
C VAL A 825 33.31 1.30 -23.39
N HIS A 826 33.11 2.43 -22.72
CA HIS A 826 34.13 3.46 -22.50
C HIS A 826 34.70 3.31 -21.10
N VAL A 827 35.91 2.77 -20.97
CA VAL A 827 36.61 2.67 -19.68
C VAL A 827 37.47 3.92 -19.48
N ILE A 828 37.21 4.65 -18.40
CA ILE A 828 37.88 5.90 -18.02
C ILE A 828 38.55 5.77 -16.65
N THR A 829 39.51 6.64 -16.36
CA THR A 829 40.11 6.71 -15.02
C THR A 829 39.12 7.32 -14.03
N PRO A 830 39.08 6.87 -12.76
CA PRO A 830 38.34 7.55 -11.69
C PRO A 830 38.69 9.05 -11.58
N PRO A 831 37.73 9.91 -11.19
CA PRO A 831 38.01 11.32 -10.91
C PRO A 831 39.09 11.47 -9.83
N ALA A 832 40.09 12.32 -10.05
CA ALA A 832 41.14 12.64 -9.08
C ALA A 832 41.38 14.16 -9.06
N LEU A 833 41.62 14.73 -7.87
CA LEU A 833 41.94 16.15 -7.72
C LEU A 833 43.23 16.50 -8.47
N THR A 834 43.14 17.41 -9.44
CA THR A 834 44.30 17.87 -10.24
C THR A 834 44.63 19.33 -10.02
N ARG A 835 43.64 20.15 -9.65
CA ARG A 835 43.81 21.60 -9.51
C ARG A 835 42.90 22.18 -8.45
N ILE A 836 43.39 23.18 -7.72
CA ILE A 836 42.61 23.99 -6.78
C ILE A 836 42.54 25.42 -7.33
N VAL A 837 41.41 26.11 -7.14
CA VAL A 837 41.23 27.54 -7.43
C VAL A 837 40.74 28.24 -6.19
N LEU A 838 41.32 29.41 -5.90
CA LEU A 838 40.91 30.28 -4.81
C LEU A 838 40.03 31.43 -5.32
N THR A 839 39.08 31.85 -4.49
CA THR A 839 38.25 33.04 -4.75
C THR A 839 38.05 33.83 -3.44
N PRO A 840 38.36 35.13 -3.38
CA PRO A 840 39.07 35.88 -4.42
C PRO A 840 40.50 35.34 -4.64
N ASP A 841 41.04 35.51 -5.83
CA ASP A 841 42.44 35.18 -6.18
C ASP A 841 43.41 36.30 -5.80
N THR A 842 42.89 37.54 -5.73
CA THR A 842 43.57 38.73 -5.19
C THR A 842 42.60 39.63 -4.43
N VAL A 843 43.02 40.21 -3.29
CA VAL A 843 42.18 41.13 -2.50
C VAL A 843 43.01 42.04 -1.59
N THR A 844 42.52 43.26 -1.34
CA THR A 844 43.06 44.17 -0.32
C THR A 844 42.18 44.14 0.92
N VAL A 845 42.76 43.79 2.08
CA VAL A 845 42.06 43.67 3.36
C VAL A 845 42.59 44.73 4.33
N PRO A 846 41.74 45.63 4.85
CA PRO A 846 42.16 46.59 5.86
C PRO A 846 42.77 45.91 7.10
N LEU A 847 43.70 46.57 7.79
CA LEU A 847 44.30 46.03 9.00
C LEU A 847 43.22 45.73 10.05
N GLY A 848 43.26 44.54 10.65
CA GLY A 848 42.26 44.06 11.61
C GLY A 848 40.92 43.65 10.99
N ALA A 849 40.73 43.79 9.67
CA ALA A 849 39.54 43.29 8.98
C ALA A 849 39.70 41.82 8.58
N SER A 850 38.57 41.17 8.26
CA SER A 850 38.54 39.77 7.83
C SER A 850 37.96 39.61 6.43
N GLN A 851 38.44 38.62 5.69
CA GLN A 851 38.04 38.29 4.33
C GLN A 851 37.90 36.77 4.17
N GLN A 852 36.79 36.32 3.60
CA GLN A 852 36.56 34.91 3.29
C GLN A 852 37.23 34.53 1.96
N PHE A 853 37.98 33.43 1.97
CA PHE A 853 38.47 32.74 0.77
C PHE A 853 37.74 31.41 0.59
N ILE A 854 37.48 31.04 -0.66
CA ILE A 854 36.83 29.77 -1.04
C ILE A 854 37.80 28.99 -1.92
N ALA A 855 38.06 27.73 -1.57
CA ALA A 855 38.83 26.80 -2.39
C ALA A 855 37.91 25.83 -3.14
N LYS A 856 38.03 25.79 -4.47
CA LYS A 856 37.32 24.83 -5.33
C LYS A 856 38.31 23.89 -5.98
N GLY A 857 38.06 22.59 -5.83
CA GLY A 857 38.86 21.53 -6.44
C GLY A 857 38.29 21.17 -7.80
N TYR A 858 39.17 20.81 -8.73
CA TYR A 858 38.83 20.36 -10.07
C TYR A 858 39.52 19.03 -10.34
N ASP A 859 38.81 18.12 -11.01
CA ASP A 859 39.36 16.85 -11.45
C ASP A 859 40.11 17.00 -12.80
N GLN A 860 40.68 15.91 -13.30
CA GLN A 860 41.41 15.87 -14.58
C GLN A 860 40.54 16.21 -15.82
N ARG A 861 39.24 16.46 -15.65
CA ARG A 861 38.29 16.85 -16.69
C ARG A 861 37.64 18.20 -16.41
N ASP A 862 38.27 19.03 -15.55
CA ASP A 862 37.77 20.33 -15.13
C ASP A 862 36.37 20.30 -14.48
N SER A 863 35.94 19.15 -13.98
CA SER A 863 34.71 19.01 -13.20
C SER A 863 34.99 19.29 -11.73
N LEU A 864 34.01 19.85 -11.00
CA LEU A 864 34.17 20.14 -9.58
C LEU A 864 34.45 18.85 -8.79
N PHE A 865 35.55 18.86 -8.05
CA PHE A 865 35.99 17.76 -7.20
C PHE A 865 35.90 18.17 -5.74
N ALA A 866 35.12 17.41 -4.96
CA ALA A 866 34.96 17.66 -3.54
C ALA A 866 36.23 17.25 -2.79
N PHE A 867 36.80 18.17 -2.02
CA PHE A 867 37.97 17.92 -1.18
C PHE A 867 37.94 18.83 0.04
N LYS A 868 38.74 18.52 1.07
CA LYS A 868 38.88 19.33 2.28
C LYS A 868 40.21 20.09 2.25
N PRO A 869 40.22 21.41 2.04
CA PRO A 869 41.47 22.18 1.97
C PRO A 869 42.11 22.34 3.34
N THR A 870 43.44 22.33 3.38
CA THR A 870 44.26 22.84 4.49
C THR A 870 44.72 24.25 4.15
N TRP A 871 44.39 25.21 5.02
CA TRP A 871 44.67 26.63 4.83
C TRP A 871 45.94 27.08 5.57
N SER A 872 46.70 27.98 4.96
CA SER A 872 47.83 28.67 5.58
C SER A 872 47.98 30.10 5.05
N THR A 873 48.68 30.93 5.82
CA THR A 873 49.09 32.30 5.45
C THR A 873 50.62 32.38 5.53
N SER A 874 51.25 33.18 4.65
CA SER A 874 52.71 33.34 4.59
C SER A 874 53.32 34.07 5.78
N ASP A 875 52.51 34.76 6.59
CA ASP A 875 52.96 35.53 7.74
C ASP A 875 52.15 35.16 8.99
N PRO A 876 52.82 34.78 10.10
CA PRO A 876 52.16 34.37 11.35
C PRO A 876 51.44 35.50 12.09
N ALA A 877 51.68 36.77 11.75
CA ALA A 877 50.94 37.90 12.30
C ALA A 877 49.53 38.03 11.72
N ASN A 878 49.23 37.33 10.62
CA ASN A 878 47.87 37.15 10.11
C ASN A 878 47.33 35.78 10.52
N THR A 879 46.02 35.60 10.55
CA THR A 879 45.40 34.30 10.80
C THR A 879 44.49 33.89 9.65
N ILE A 880 44.35 32.59 9.44
CA ILE A 880 43.31 32.02 8.59
C ILE A 880 42.75 30.77 9.26
N ASP A 881 41.43 30.70 9.39
CA ASP A 881 40.79 29.57 10.05
C ASP A 881 40.56 28.38 9.10
N THR A 882 40.09 27.26 9.66
CA THR A 882 39.81 26.03 8.88
C THR A 882 38.70 26.19 7.84
N THR A 883 37.92 27.27 7.90
CA THR A 883 36.86 27.58 6.96
C THR A 883 37.30 28.55 5.87
N GLY A 884 38.54 29.07 5.92
CA GLY A 884 39.10 29.98 4.93
C GLY A 884 38.86 31.46 5.23
N VAL A 885 38.48 31.82 6.47
CA VAL A 885 38.37 33.23 6.87
C VAL A 885 39.75 33.74 7.27
N PHE A 886 40.31 34.62 6.45
CA PHE A 886 41.54 35.35 6.72
C PHE A 886 41.26 36.58 7.59
N THR A 887 42.10 36.85 8.59
CA THR A 887 42.10 38.09 9.37
C THR A 887 43.45 38.76 9.24
N ALA A 888 43.45 40.01 8.76
CA ALA A 888 44.65 40.81 8.60
C ALA A 888 45.20 41.26 9.96
N GLY A 889 46.49 41.06 10.17
CA GLY A 889 47.24 41.59 11.31
C GLY A 889 47.47 43.09 11.23
N ASN A 890 48.43 43.58 12.01
CA ASN A 890 48.68 45.02 12.18
C ASN A 890 49.75 45.59 11.23
N ALA A 891 50.28 44.79 10.31
CA ALA A 891 51.33 45.20 9.37
C ALA A 891 50.78 45.26 7.94
N ALA A 892 50.94 46.42 7.29
CA ALA A 892 50.64 46.59 5.89
C ALA A 892 51.69 45.88 5.02
N GLY A 893 51.25 45.18 3.98
CA GLY A 893 52.13 44.38 3.15
C GLY A 893 51.37 43.55 2.13
N THR A 894 52.11 42.67 1.43
CA THR A 894 51.52 41.68 0.52
C THR A 894 51.88 40.30 1.03
N TYR A 895 50.87 39.50 1.34
CA TYR A 895 50.98 38.16 1.86
C TYR A 895 50.29 37.17 0.92
N SER A 896 50.48 35.88 1.18
CA SER A 896 49.88 34.82 0.39
C SER A 896 49.04 33.88 1.24
N ILE A 897 47.84 33.58 0.77
CA ILE A 897 46.94 32.58 1.34
C ILE A 897 47.01 31.33 0.50
N THR A 898 47.34 30.19 1.11
CA THR A 898 47.45 28.91 0.40
C THR A 898 46.40 27.94 0.89
N ALA A 899 45.66 27.33 -0.05
CA ALA A 899 44.86 26.13 0.19
C ALA A 899 45.56 24.93 -0.44
N SER A 900 45.68 23.84 0.31
CA SER A 900 46.36 22.62 -0.14
C SER A 900 45.56 21.36 0.18
N ALA A 901 45.81 20.31 -0.59
CA ALA A 901 45.37 18.95 -0.30
C ALA A 901 46.38 17.94 -0.87
N GLY A 902 47.17 17.34 0.02
CA GLY A 902 48.34 16.56 -0.37
C GLY A 902 49.36 17.45 -1.10
N ALA A 903 49.77 17.04 -2.32
CA ALA A 903 50.74 17.77 -3.13
C ALA A 903 50.14 18.89 -4.00
N ILE A 904 48.80 18.98 -4.11
CA ILE A 904 48.13 20.00 -4.92
C ILE A 904 47.82 21.21 -4.04
N SER A 905 48.21 22.41 -4.49
CA SER A 905 47.94 23.67 -3.79
C SER A 905 47.56 24.78 -4.76
N ALA A 906 46.90 25.80 -4.22
CA ALA A 906 46.66 27.08 -4.89
C ALA A 906 46.92 28.21 -3.90
N THR A 907 47.46 29.32 -4.42
CA THR A 907 47.83 30.47 -3.62
C THR A 907 47.15 31.72 -4.16
N ALA A 908 46.57 32.51 -3.25
CA ALA A 908 45.96 33.80 -3.53
C ALA A 908 46.81 34.90 -2.88
N VAL A 909 46.86 36.07 -3.51
CA VAL A 909 47.61 37.22 -3.00
C VAL A 909 46.68 38.10 -2.18
N VAL A 910 47.06 38.40 -0.94
CA VAL A 910 46.33 39.33 -0.08
C VAL A 910 47.21 40.53 0.25
N ALA A 911 46.78 41.71 -0.17
CA ALA A 911 47.38 42.95 0.29
C ALA A 911 46.70 43.38 1.60
N THR A 912 47.46 43.79 2.60
CA THR A 912 46.93 44.42 3.81
C THR A 912 47.34 45.88 3.85
N GLY A 913 46.41 46.77 4.17
CA GLY A 913 46.68 48.22 4.21
C GLY A 913 45.40 49.05 4.27
N TYR A 914 45.54 50.36 4.51
CA TYR A 914 44.41 51.29 4.56
C TYR A 914 44.18 51.95 3.20
N THR A 915 43.05 51.65 2.55
CA THR A 915 42.48 52.50 1.49
C THR A 915 41.29 53.26 2.07
N CYS A 916 41.40 54.59 2.12
CA CYS A 916 40.37 55.50 2.62
C CYS A 916 39.18 55.47 1.64
N SER A 917 38.21 54.59 1.91
CA SER A 917 37.11 54.26 1.00
C SER A 917 35.76 54.82 1.47
N VAL A 918 35.70 55.38 2.68
CA VAL A 918 34.55 56.12 3.22
C VAL A 918 35.09 57.35 3.94
N ASN A 919 34.73 58.55 3.47
CA ASN A 919 35.09 59.84 4.08
C ASN A 919 34.00 60.87 3.76
N ASP A 920 32.79 60.57 4.20
CA ASP A 920 31.61 61.36 3.87
C ASP A 920 31.22 62.25 5.04
N LYS A 921 30.85 63.49 4.72
CA LYS A 921 30.32 64.48 5.66
C LYS A 921 28.87 64.79 5.29
N TYR A 922 28.00 64.79 6.28
CA TYR A 922 26.57 65.03 6.14
C TYR A 922 26.14 66.17 7.06
N GLU A 923 25.69 67.26 6.46
CA GLU A 923 25.19 68.44 7.18
C GLU A 923 23.76 68.18 7.71
N ALA A 924 23.32 68.94 8.72
CA ALA A 924 21.99 68.80 9.32
C ALA A 924 20.87 68.93 8.27
N GLU A 925 20.97 69.91 7.37
CA GLU A 925 20.03 70.15 6.28
C GLU A 925 19.95 69.00 5.26
N SER A 926 20.97 68.13 5.22
CA SER A 926 20.99 66.96 4.33
C SER A 926 20.29 65.73 4.92
N ALA A 927 19.71 65.85 6.13
CA ALA A 927 18.95 64.76 6.74
C ALA A 927 17.75 64.38 5.86
N SER A 928 17.79 63.16 5.34
CA SER A 928 16.75 62.58 4.48
C SER A 928 15.40 62.41 5.18
N ASN A 929 15.40 62.27 6.51
CA ASN A 929 14.20 62.24 7.33
C ASN A 929 14.55 62.63 8.78
N ARG A 930 13.59 63.17 9.54
CA ARG A 930 13.77 63.59 10.94
C ARG A 930 12.47 63.63 11.73
N ALA A 931 12.58 63.58 13.06
CA ALA A 931 11.49 63.87 13.98
C ALA A 931 11.00 65.33 13.86
N THR A 932 9.88 65.65 14.51
CA THR A 932 9.30 67.01 14.48
C THR A 932 10.06 68.01 15.35
N GLY A 933 10.81 67.55 16.35
CA GLY A 933 11.57 68.38 17.29
C GLY A 933 12.74 69.16 16.69
N PRO A 934 13.63 68.53 15.89
CA PRO A 934 14.75 69.20 15.23
C PRO A 934 14.28 70.27 14.22
N ILE A 935 14.58 71.54 14.54
CA ILE A 935 14.26 72.70 13.71
C ILE A 935 15.55 73.21 13.08
N LEU A 936 15.53 73.51 11.77
CA LEU A 936 16.67 74.10 11.08
C LEU A 936 16.71 75.62 11.32
N GLU A 937 17.86 76.13 11.73
CA GLU A 937 18.17 77.55 11.77
C GLU A 937 19.49 77.85 11.07
N THR A 938 19.76 79.12 10.75
CA THR A 938 21.04 79.51 10.14
C THR A 938 22.19 79.27 11.11
N CYS A 939 23.20 78.50 10.67
CA CYS A 939 24.28 78.09 11.55
C CYS A 939 25.31 79.19 11.81
N THR A 940 25.72 79.33 13.07
CA THR A 940 26.75 80.28 13.53
C THR A 940 28.18 79.71 13.50
N ASP A 941 28.36 78.47 13.02
CA ASP A 941 29.67 77.79 12.92
C ASP A 941 30.46 78.20 11.67
N VAL A 942 31.76 77.89 11.67
CA VAL A 942 32.63 78.08 10.51
C VAL A 942 32.26 77.09 9.39
N GLY A 943 31.95 77.63 8.21
CA GLY A 943 31.53 76.85 7.04
C GLY A 943 30.15 77.23 6.50
N GLY A 944 29.32 77.95 7.27
CA GLY A 944 27.95 78.29 6.89
C GLY A 944 27.04 77.05 6.76
N GLY A 945 25.74 77.26 6.50
CA GLY A 945 24.73 76.20 6.39
C GLY A 945 23.59 76.36 7.39
N GLN A 946 22.91 75.25 7.71
CA GLN A 946 21.89 75.22 8.76
C GLN A 946 22.26 74.22 9.85
N ASP A 947 21.84 74.47 11.08
CA ASP A 947 21.97 73.52 12.18
C ASP A 947 20.62 73.14 12.77
N PHE A 948 20.56 71.98 13.40
CA PHE A 948 19.41 71.59 14.21
C PHE A 948 19.48 72.23 15.59
N THR A 949 18.46 73.01 15.89
CA THR A 949 18.10 73.51 17.22
C THR A 949 16.85 72.78 17.75
N ASN A 950 16.44 73.09 18.98
CA ASN A 950 15.24 72.54 19.62
C ASN A 950 15.24 71.01 19.79
N LEU A 951 16.43 70.43 20.01
CA LEU A 951 16.62 68.99 20.18
C LEU A 951 16.20 68.52 21.58
N HIS A 952 15.28 67.56 21.63
CA HIS A 952 14.82 66.89 22.85
C HIS A 952 15.21 65.42 22.87
N VAL A 953 15.18 64.80 24.06
CA VAL A 953 15.40 63.36 24.21
C VAL A 953 14.43 62.58 23.33
N ASN A 954 14.97 61.59 22.61
CA ASN A 954 14.30 60.75 21.59
C ASN A 954 14.06 61.41 20.23
N ASP A 955 14.42 62.67 20.04
CA ASP A 955 14.48 63.22 18.69
C ASP A 955 15.55 62.49 17.87
N TRP A 956 15.31 62.37 16.56
CA TRP A 956 16.20 61.65 15.66
C TRP A 956 16.19 62.24 14.26
N TRP A 957 17.25 61.97 13.52
CA TRP A 957 17.39 62.30 12.10
C TRP A 957 18.28 61.26 11.41
N ALA A 958 18.03 61.02 10.11
CA ALA A 958 18.64 59.93 9.36
C ALA A 958 19.11 60.34 7.96
N TYR A 959 20.10 59.60 7.46
CA TYR A 959 20.77 59.85 6.19
C TYR A 959 20.76 58.61 5.32
N ASN A 960 19.96 58.63 4.24
CA ASN A 960 19.76 57.51 3.33
C ASN A 960 20.80 57.43 2.19
N THR A 961 21.70 58.41 2.09
CA THR A 961 22.83 58.42 1.15
C THR A 961 24.13 57.93 1.79
N LEU A 962 24.10 57.50 3.05
CA LEU A 962 25.26 56.98 3.77
C LEU A 962 25.59 55.55 3.34
N ASN A 963 26.87 55.25 3.06
CA ASN A 963 27.28 53.92 2.64
C ASN A 963 28.50 53.40 3.42
N VAL A 964 28.28 52.35 4.21
CA VAL A 964 29.30 51.58 4.90
C VAL A 964 29.46 50.25 4.15
N PRO A 965 30.51 50.07 3.32
CA PRO A 965 30.58 48.96 2.37
C PRO A 965 30.93 47.61 3.03
N VAL A 966 31.61 47.63 4.18
CA VAL A 966 32.04 46.43 4.90
C VAL A 966 31.89 46.65 6.41
N LYS A 967 31.68 45.57 7.17
CA LYS A 967 31.68 45.64 8.63
C LYS A 967 33.08 46.03 9.12
N GLY A 968 33.18 47.03 9.99
CA GLY A 968 34.48 47.52 10.48
C GLY A 968 34.37 48.59 11.56
N LYS A 969 35.52 49.07 12.05
CA LYS A 969 35.60 50.22 12.95
C LYS A 969 35.67 51.51 12.12
N TYR A 970 34.83 52.47 12.47
CA TYR A 970 34.74 53.77 11.82
C TYR A 970 34.86 54.89 12.86
N THR A 971 35.54 55.96 12.49
CA THR A 971 35.53 57.19 13.27
C THR A 971 34.28 57.99 12.90
N ILE A 972 33.43 58.24 13.87
CA ILE A 972 32.26 59.11 13.76
C ILE A 972 32.62 60.44 14.41
N SER A 973 32.58 61.51 13.63
CA SER A 973 32.79 62.87 14.13
C SER A 973 31.49 63.66 14.03
N ILE A 974 31.02 64.23 15.13
CA ILE A 974 29.83 65.10 15.19
C ILE A 974 30.24 66.53 15.55
N ARG A 975 29.68 67.53 14.88
CA ARG A 975 29.90 68.95 15.16
C ARG A 975 28.71 69.51 15.90
N VAL A 976 28.94 69.89 17.15
CA VAL A 976 27.88 70.25 18.09
C VAL A 976 28.25 71.48 18.93
N SER A 977 27.24 72.19 19.41
CA SER A 977 27.39 73.27 20.40
C SER A 977 26.46 72.99 21.57
N SER A 978 27.00 72.89 22.79
CA SER A 978 26.23 72.63 24.00
C SER A 978 26.77 73.42 25.19
N THR A 979 25.88 73.90 26.05
CA THR A 979 26.22 74.56 27.31
C THR A 979 26.32 73.58 28.49
N ALA A 980 25.87 72.33 28.32
CA ALA A 980 25.90 71.27 29.32
C ALA A 980 26.35 69.93 28.71
N ALA A 981 26.54 68.89 29.52
CA ALA A 981 26.81 67.56 28.98
C ALA A 981 25.55 66.96 28.34
N ALA A 982 25.72 66.26 27.22
CA ALA A 982 24.67 65.62 26.44
C ALA A 982 25.16 64.28 25.88
N SER A 983 24.29 63.50 25.24
CA SER A 983 24.70 62.29 24.53
C SER A 983 23.77 61.93 23.37
N VAL A 984 24.33 61.25 22.39
CA VAL A 984 23.60 60.69 21.23
C VAL A 984 24.01 59.25 21.00
N TRP A 985 23.16 58.45 20.36
CA TRP A 985 23.56 57.15 19.83
C TRP A 985 23.34 57.06 18.32
N ILE A 986 24.19 56.26 17.67
CA ILE A 986 24.17 56.04 16.22
C ILE A 986 23.42 54.73 15.94
N GLY A 987 22.39 54.79 15.10
CA GLY A 987 21.64 53.61 14.71
C GLY A 987 20.31 53.90 14.06
N HIS A 988 19.49 52.87 13.89
CA HIS A 988 18.16 52.98 13.27
C HIS A 988 17.29 51.78 13.66
N SER A 989 15.96 51.91 13.53
CA SER A 989 15.01 50.79 13.70
C SER A 989 15.16 50.03 15.04
N GLY A 990 15.60 50.70 16.10
CA GLY A 990 15.85 50.12 17.42
C GLY A 990 17.24 49.47 17.61
N PHE A 991 18.08 49.40 16.57
CA PHE A 991 19.47 48.97 16.69
C PHE A 991 20.37 50.12 17.10
N ASN A 992 21.08 49.98 18.22
CA ASN A 992 22.10 50.94 18.68
C ASN A 992 23.49 50.37 18.38
N PHE A 993 24.26 51.04 17.51
CA PHE A 993 25.60 50.62 17.14
C PHE A 993 26.69 51.24 18.02
N GLY A 994 26.38 52.32 18.74
CA GLY A 994 27.29 52.95 19.69
C GLY A 994 26.79 54.31 20.17
N THR A 995 27.13 54.67 21.41
CA THR A 995 26.79 55.95 22.04
C THR A 995 28.00 56.89 22.02
N ILE A 996 27.76 58.16 21.69
CA ILE A 996 28.72 59.26 21.72
C ILE A 996 28.32 60.22 22.85
N ASN A 997 29.22 60.37 23.83
CA ASN A 997 29.05 61.36 24.90
C ASN A 997 29.54 62.72 24.42
N ILE A 998 28.70 63.74 24.59
CA ILE A 998 28.99 65.13 24.23
C ILE A 998 29.29 65.90 25.52
N PRO A 999 30.54 66.32 25.76
CA PRO A 999 30.84 67.20 26.89
C PRO A 999 30.26 68.61 26.66
N SER A 1000 30.09 69.39 27.73
CA SER A 1000 29.77 70.82 27.58
C SER A 1000 30.86 71.49 26.75
N THR A 1001 30.45 72.20 25.70
CA THR A 1001 31.34 72.96 24.82
C THR A 1001 31.36 74.45 25.18
N GLY A 1002 30.67 74.84 26.26
CA GLY A 1002 30.50 76.24 26.68
C GLY A 1002 29.68 77.08 25.70
N GLY A 1003 28.81 76.46 24.88
CA GLY A 1003 28.05 77.14 23.83
C GLY A 1003 28.86 77.47 22.57
N THR A 1004 30.09 76.97 22.46
CA THR A 1004 30.92 77.09 21.25
C THR A 1004 30.85 75.82 20.40
N TRP A 1005 30.93 75.94 19.08
CA TRP A 1005 30.93 74.79 18.19
C TRP A 1005 32.22 73.97 18.32
N ARG A 1006 32.08 72.68 18.63
CA ARG A 1006 33.21 71.73 18.74
C ARG A 1006 32.90 70.43 18.01
N THR A 1007 33.95 69.80 17.50
CA THR A 1007 33.86 68.47 16.88
C THR A 1007 34.19 67.42 17.91
N ILE A 1008 33.24 66.53 18.18
CA ILE A 1008 33.40 65.38 19.07
C ILE A 1008 33.58 64.14 18.20
N LYS A 1009 34.58 63.31 18.51
CA LYS A 1009 34.88 62.10 17.76
C LYS A 1009 34.71 60.85 18.63
N ALA A 1010 34.20 59.78 18.04
CA ALA A 1010 34.13 58.46 18.66
C ALA A 1010 34.41 57.38 17.62
N THR A 1011 35.05 56.29 18.03
CA THR A 1011 35.22 55.12 17.17
C THR A 1011 34.11 54.11 17.44
N ILE A 1012 33.31 53.80 16.42
CA ILE A 1012 32.15 52.90 16.51
C ILE A 1012 32.34 51.74 15.52
N THR A 1013 31.99 50.52 15.93
CA THR A 1013 31.97 49.37 15.02
C THR A 1013 30.64 49.32 14.30
N LEU A 1014 30.64 49.47 12.98
CA LEU A 1014 29.45 49.45 12.15
C LEU A 1014 29.42 48.18 11.28
N PRO A 1015 28.25 47.55 11.08
CA PRO A 1015 28.05 46.58 10.01
C PRO A 1015 28.15 47.23 8.62
N ALA A 1016 28.15 46.44 7.55
CA ALA A 1016 27.90 46.98 6.22
C ALA A 1016 26.43 47.46 6.14
N LEU A 1017 26.20 48.71 5.76
CA LEU A 1017 24.88 49.34 5.78
C LEU A 1017 24.81 50.56 4.86
N SER A 1018 23.65 50.77 4.24
CA SER A 1018 23.41 51.84 3.26
C SER A 1018 22.56 52.99 3.82
N TYR A 1019 22.33 53.04 5.13
CA TYR A 1019 21.75 54.18 5.85
C TYR A 1019 21.94 54.02 7.36
N THR A 1020 21.96 55.12 8.11
CA THR A 1020 21.79 55.13 9.58
C THR A 1020 21.31 56.51 10.06
N GLY A 1021 20.92 56.62 11.33
CA GLY A 1021 20.54 57.89 11.96
C GLY A 1021 21.28 58.18 13.25
N ILE A 1022 21.01 59.37 13.77
CA ILE A 1022 21.47 59.87 15.07
C ILE A 1022 20.24 60.08 15.93
N HIS A 1023 20.31 59.63 17.18
CA HIS A 1023 19.23 59.74 18.16
C HIS A 1023 19.72 60.47 19.41
N VAL A 1024 18.96 61.48 19.84
CA VAL A 1024 19.24 62.23 21.06
C VAL A 1024 18.93 61.36 22.27
N GLN A 1025 19.95 61.09 23.07
CA GLN A 1025 19.85 60.25 24.26
C GLN A 1025 19.69 61.07 25.54
N SER A 1026 20.40 62.18 25.67
CA SER A 1026 20.26 63.10 26.82
C SER A 1026 20.80 64.50 26.52
N GLY A 1027 20.35 65.49 27.29
CA GLY A 1027 20.84 66.87 27.25
C GLY A 1027 20.30 67.70 26.08
N ALA A 1028 20.62 68.99 26.10
CA ALA A 1028 20.25 69.95 25.04
C ALA A 1028 21.51 70.48 24.34
N PHE A 1029 21.50 70.48 23.02
CA PHE A 1029 22.61 70.94 22.19
C PHE A 1029 22.11 71.33 20.81
N LYS A 1030 22.96 72.00 20.04
CA LYS A 1030 22.77 72.25 18.61
C LYS A 1030 23.66 71.30 17.81
N PHE A 1031 23.19 70.82 16.66
CA PHE A 1031 23.90 69.87 15.81
C PHE A 1031 24.05 70.43 14.41
N ASN A 1032 25.30 70.54 13.94
CA ASN A 1032 25.62 71.07 12.62
C ASN A 1032 25.81 69.93 11.60
N TRP A 1033 26.75 69.01 11.85
CA TRP A 1033 27.02 67.92 10.91
C TRP A 1033 27.59 66.69 11.59
N PHE A 1034 27.51 65.55 10.91
CA PHE A 1034 28.32 64.40 11.24
C PHE A 1034 29.11 63.90 10.03
N SER A 1035 30.23 63.25 10.30
CA SER A 1035 31.04 62.58 9.28
C SER A 1035 31.42 61.19 9.75
N ILE A 1036 31.62 60.32 8.78
CA ILE A 1036 32.05 58.94 8.96
C ILE A 1036 33.29 58.71 8.12
N ASP A 1037 34.38 58.31 8.77
CA ASP A 1037 35.62 57.97 8.09
C ASP A 1037 36.21 56.66 8.60
N ASN A 1038 36.84 55.90 7.69
CA ASN A 1038 37.66 54.75 8.04
C ASN A 1038 39.17 55.09 7.99
N CYS A 1039 39.51 56.38 8.08
CA CYS A 1039 40.81 56.92 7.73
C CYS A 1039 41.62 57.32 8.97
N ALA A 1040 41.37 56.67 10.11
CA ALA A 1040 42.24 56.76 11.26
C ALA A 1040 43.59 56.09 10.97
N VAL A 1041 44.47 56.81 10.30
CA VAL A 1041 45.91 56.58 10.34
C VAL A 1041 46.36 57.05 11.72
N ASP A 1042 46.90 56.17 12.55
CA ASP A 1042 47.76 56.61 13.64
C ASP A 1042 48.92 57.37 12.98
N THR A 1043 48.96 58.69 13.16
CA THR A 1043 49.85 59.57 12.41
C THR A 1043 51.28 59.46 12.93
N SER A 1044 52.05 58.54 12.36
CA SER A 1044 53.51 58.69 12.26
C SER A 1044 53.95 58.58 10.80
N THR A 1045 54.31 59.73 10.23
CA THR A 1045 55.25 59.94 9.11
C THR A 1045 54.88 59.51 7.68
N ALA A 1046 54.16 60.40 6.99
CA ALA A 1046 54.64 61.22 5.86
C ALA A 1046 55.34 60.59 4.61
N ARG A 1047 54.70 60.87 3.45
CA ARG A 1047 55.21 61.44 2.15
C ARG A 1047 55.24 60.56 0.88
N MET A 1048 54.36 60.98 -0.05
CA MET A 1048 54.54 61.27 -1.50
C MET A 1048 54.97 60.10 -2.43
N ALA A 1049 54.48 59.91 -3.67
CA ALA A 1049 53.96 60.85 -4.67
C ALA A 1049 53.07 60.18 -5.75
N TYR A 1050 52.41 61.06 -6.50
CA TYR A 1050 51.45 61.00 -7.60
C TYR A 1050 51.97 60.44 -8.95
N VAL A 1051 51.11 59.88 -9.85
CA VAL A 1051 50.94 60.22 -11.30
C VAL A 1051 49.66 59.56 -11.91
N LYS A 1052 48.92 60.35 -12.70
CA LYS A 1052 47.67 60.10 -13.49
C LYS A 1052 47.87 59.23 -14.77
N PRO A 1053 46.81 58.82 -15.50
CA PRO A 1053 46.75 57.60 -16.31
C PRO A 1053 46.81 57.83 -17.83
N ALA A 1054 46.94 56.74 -18.59
CA ALA A 1054 46.58 56.67 -20.00
C ALA A 1054 45.69 55.44 -20.27
N ILE A 1055 44.61 55.68 -21.01
CA ILE A 1055 43.62 54.71 -21.54
C ILE A 1055 44.12 54.25 -22.91
N VAL A 1056 44.07 52.95 -23.23
CA VAL A 1056 43.69 52.42 -24.57
C VAL A 1056 43.00 51.06 -24.40
N ALA A 1057 41.97 50.87 -25.21
CA ALA A 1057 40.97 49.79 -25.23
C ALA A 1057 41.45 48.45 -25.83
N GLU A 1058 40.70 47.39 -25.49
CA GLU A 1058 40.24 46.25 -26.33
C GLU A 1058 39.82 45.11 -25.36
N SER A 1059 38.84 44.24 -25.60
CA SER A 1059 37.85 44.01 -26.65
C SER A 1059 36.79 43.07 -26.06
N ALA A 1060 35.59 43.08 -26.63
CA ALA A 1060 34.49 42.20 -26.24
C ALA A 1060 34.75 40.73 -26.67
N THR A 1061 34.33 39.76 -25.85
CA THR A 1061 33.80 38.40 -26.20
C THR A 1061 33.77 37.55 -24.91
N ALA A 1062 32.83 36.65 -24.59
CA ALA A 1062 31.70 36.03 -25.27
C ALA A 1062 30.60 35.70 -24.24
N ALA A 1063 29.33 35.91 -24.58
CA ALA A 1063 28.19 35.68 -23.68
C ALA A 1063 27.85 34.18 -23.57
N THR A 1064 27.80 33.64 -22.36
CA THR A 1064 27.39 32.26 -22.05
C THR A 1064 25.87 32.06 -22.17
N LEU A 1065 25.48 30.92 -22.74
CA LEU A 1065 24.10 30.51 -23.02
C LEU A 1065 23.36 30.09 -21.73
N LEU A 1066 22.74 31.04 -21.01
CA LEU A 1066 21.98 30.80 -19.77
C LEU A 1066 20.64 31.57 -19.76
N PRO A 1067 19.55 31.00 -19.21
CA PRO A 1067 18.33 31.75 -18.92
C PRO A 1067 18.57 32.77 -17.81
N TYR A 1068 18.21 34.04 -18.05
CA TYR A 1068 18.38 35.14 -17.11
C TYR A 1068 17.13 36.04 -17.08
N PRO A 1069 16.71 36.59 -15.94
CA PRO A 1069 17.19 36.28 -14.58
C PRO A 1069 16.79 34.86 -14.14
N ASN A 1070 17.61 34.23 -13.29
CA ASN A 1070 17.29 32.94 -12.65
C ASN A 1070 17.99 32.88 -11.29
N PRO A 1071 17.28 33.05 -10.15
CA PRO A 1071 15.83 33.01 -10.00
C PRO A 1071 15.07 34.13 -10.74
N THR A 1072 13.83 33.85 -11.19
CA THR A 1072 12.98 34.78 -11.95
C THR A 1072 11.68 35.10 -11.23
N ASN A 1073 11.18 36.33 -11.42
CA ASN A 1073 9.81 36.73 -11.05
C ASN A 1073 8.77 36.41 -12.14
N GLY A 1074 9.18 35.79 -13.26
CA GLY A 1074 8.29 35.34 -14.32
C GLY A 1074 8.80 35.63 -15.73
N GLN A 1075 9.65 36.64 -15.92
CA GLN A 1075 10.26 36.94 -17.22
C GLN A 1075 11.61 36.25 -17.37
N LEU A 1076 11.79 35.56 -18.48
CA LEU A 1076 13.03 34.84 -18.81
C LEU A 1076 13.53 35.25 -20.18
N THR A 1077 14.81 35.60 -20.24
CA THR A 1077 15.55 35.87 -21.44
C THR A 1077 16.59 34.77 -21.64
N ILE A 1078 16.61 34.13 -22.81
CA ILE A 1078 17.54 33.06 -23.16
C ILE A 1078 18.31 33.50 -24.39
N ASN A 1079 19.62 33.74 -24.25
CA ASN A 1079 20.46 34.02 -25.41
C ASN A 1079 20.83 32.68 -26.07
N LEU A 1080 20.49 32.51 -27.34
CA LEU A 1080 20.75 31.29 -28.14
C LEU A 1080 22.14 31.31 -28.79
N ASN A 1081 22.84 32.46 -28.72
CA ASN A 1081 24.13 32.69 -29.38
C ASN A 1081 24.07 32.34 -30.88
N SER A 1082 25.08 31.64 -31.41
CA SER A 1082 25.17 31.18 -32.80
C SER A 1082 24.58 29.78 -33.03
N ALA A 1083 23.89 29.18 -32.05
CA ALA A 1083 23.37 27.82 -32.14
C ALA A 1083 21.89 27.78 -32.58
N THR A 1084 21.56 26.89 -33.51
CA THR A 1084 20.19 26.71 -34.03
C THR A 1084 19.40 25.68 -33.21
N TYR A 1085 18.28 26.10 -32.64
CA TYR A 1085 17.30 25.24 -31.97
C TYR A 1085 15.93 25.40 -32.64
N ARG A 1086 15.11 24.35 -32.63
CA ARG A 1086 13.75 24.33 -33.23
C ARG A 1086 12.63 24.37 -32.19
N MET A 1087 12.90 23.97 -30.95
CA MET A 1087 11.89 23.85 -29.91
C MET A 1087 12.41 24.24 -28.53
N LEU A 1088 11.56 24.94 -27.75
CA LEU A 1088 11.73 25.17 -26.32
C LEU A 1088 10.54 24.53 -25.58
N THR A 1089 10.82 23.66 -24.62
CA THR A 1089 9.83 22.93 -23.83
C THR A 1089 10.01 23.26 -22.35
N LEU A 1090 8.95 23.68 -21.67
CA LEU A 1090 8.90 23.91 -20.22
C LEU A 1090 8.20 22.74 -19.55
N MET A 1091 8.83 22.15 -18.54
CA MET A 1091 8.34 20.99 -17.79
C MET A 1091 8.35 21.27 -16.28
N ASP A 1092 7.50 20.55 -15.56
CA ASP A 1092 7.65 20.39 -14.11
C ASP A 1092 8.85 19.47 -13.79
N ILE A 1093 9.18 19.34 -12.50
CA ILE A 1093 10.29 18.49 -12.04
C ILE A 1093 10.04 16.99 -12.20
N ARG A 1094 8.80 16.57 -12.53
CA ARG A 1094 8.43 15.17 -12.79
C ARG A 1094 8.47 14.84 -14.29
N GLY A 1095 8.82 15.82 -15.13
CA GLY A 1095 8.94 15.66 -16.59
C GLY A 1095 7.64 15.89 -17.35
N ASN A 1096 6.57 16.35 -16.71
CA ASN A 1096 5.32 16.68 -17.42
C ASN A 1096 5.50 18.00 -18.16
N ILE A 1097 5.09 18.03 -19.43
CA ILE A 1097 5.17 19.22 -20.28
C ILE A 1097 4.10 20.22 -19.87
N LEU A 1098 4.52 21.43 -19.48
CA LEU A 1098 3.64 22.53 -19.09
C LEU A 1098 3.37 23.49 -20.27
N ARG A 1099 4.39 23.78 -21.09
CA ARG A 1099 4.28 24.59 -22.32
C ARG A 1099 5.37 24.23 -23.33
N GLN A 1100 5.10 24.45 -24.61
CA GLN A 1100 6.08 24.32 -25.70
C GLN A 1100 6.00 25.51 -26.66
N TRP A 1101 7.16 25.88 -27.21
CA TRP A 1101 7.29 26.94 -28.21
C TRP A 1101 8.18 26.47 -29.36
N ILE A 1102 7.72 26.71 -30.58
CA ILE A 1102 8.55 26.58 -31.78
C ILE A 1102 9.48 27.80 -31.84
N ILE A 1103 10.76 27.56 -32.15
CA ILE A 1103 11.77 28.59 -32.29
C ILE A 1103 11.95 28.90 -33.78
N PRO A 1104 11.71 30.15 -34.22
CA PRO A 1104 11.97 30.54 -35.60
C PRO A 1104 13.44 30.35 -36.00
N LYS A 1105 13.68 29.97 -37.25
CA LYS A 1105 15.05 29.77 -37.77
C LYS A 1105 15.81 31.09 -37.76
N GLY A 1106 16.98 31.11 -37.13
CA GLY A 1106 17.85 32.31 -37.05
C GLY A 1106 17.62 33.18 -35.82
N GLU A 1107 16.68 32.81 -34.95
CA GLU A 1107 16.43 33.51 -33.68
C GLU A 1107 17.66 33.42 -32.77
N LYS A 1108 18.13 34.57 -32.27
CA LYS A 1108 19.33 34.66 -31.43
C LYS A 1108 19.01 34.81 -29.95
N GLN A 1109 17.77 35.17 -29.59
CA GLN A 1109 17.36 35.38 -28.21
C GLN A 1109 15.87 35.09 -28.03
N LEU A 1110 15.49 34.46 -26.92
CA LEU A 1110 14.10 34.16 -26.61
C LEU A 1110 13.69 34.88 -25.33
N ASN A 1111 12.56 35.57 -25.36
CA ASN A 1111 11.92 36.13 -24.17
C ASN A 1111 10.63 35.36 -23.89
N LYS A 1112 10.50 34.78 -22.69
CA LYS A 1112 9.34 33.97 -22.28
C LYS A 1112 8.83 34.38 -20.91
N ASN A 1113 7.51 34.56 -20.84
CA ASN A 1113 6.82 34.87 -19.60
C ASN A 1113 6.18 33.60 -19.02
N ILE A 1114 6.58 33.26 -17.81
CA ILE A 1114 6.09 32.16 -16.98
C ILE A 1114 5.49 32.66 -15.67
N SER A 1115 5.15 33.94 -15.55
CA SER A 1115 4.60 34.55 -14.33
C SER A 1115 3.30 33.89 -13.84
N THR A 1116 2.56 33.22 -14.73
CA THR A 1116 1.32 32.50 -14.40
C THR A 1116 1.55 31.17 -13.71
N LEU A 1117 2.80 30.68 -13.63
CA LEU A 1117 3.12 29.44 -12.94
C LEU A 1117 3.33 29.70 -11.43
N PRO A 1118 2.93 28.76 -10.56
CA PRO A 1118 3.24 28.84 -9.13
C PRO A 1118 4.75 28.97 -8.86
N SER A 1119 5.14 29.57 -7.74
CA SER A 1119 6.53 29.57 -7.29
C SER A 1119 7.04 28.14 -7.16
N GLY A 1120 8.23 27.85 -7.68
CA GLY A 1120 8.73 26.48 -7.78
C GLY A 1120 9.92 26.32 -8.72
N THR A 1121 10.48 25.11 -8.73
CA THR A 1121 11.52 24.72 -9.68
C THR A 1121 10.89 24.13 -10.94
N TYR A 1122 11.39 24.53 -12.11
CA TYR A 1122 10.96 24.05 -13.41
C TYR A 1122 12.16 23.69 -14.30
N ILE A 1123 11.90 22.95 -15.37
CA ILE A 1123 12.90 22.50 -16.32
C ILE A 1123 12.58 23.09 -17.70
N LEU A 1124 13.51 23.86 -18.27
CA LEU A 1124 13.46 24.30 -19.67
C LEU A 1124 14.36 23.41 -20.53
N LYS A 1125 13.85 22.89 -21.64
CA LYS A 1125 14.57 22.04 -22.60
C LYS A 1125 14.55 22.68 -23.99
N LEU A 1126 15.72 22.96 -24.54
CA LEU A 1126 15.93 23.38 -25.93
C LEU A 1126 16.30 22.17 -26.79
N GLU A 1127 15.68 22.03 -27.96
CA GLU A 1127 15.89 20.91 -28.88
C GLU A 1127 16.07 21.41 -30.32
N GLY A 1128 17.09 20.92 -31.03
CA GLY A 1128 17.33 21.17 -32.47
C GLY A 1128 18.58 20.46 -32.99
N ASP A 1129 18.59 20.08 -34.27
CA ASP A 1129 19.71 19.45 -35.03
C ASP A 1129 20.70 18.63 -34.18
N ASN A 1130 20.19 17.57 -33.53
CA ASN A 1130 20.92 16.62 -32.67
C ASN A 1130 21.53 17.19 -31.37
N LYS A 1131 21.09 18.37 -30.93
CA LYS A 1131 21.47 19.00 -29.66
C LYS A 1131 20.26 19.19 -28.77
N VAL A 1132 20.40 18.75 -27.52
CA VAL A 1132 19.43 18.98 -26.45
C VAL A 1132 20.16 19.70 -25.32
N LYS A 1133 19.60 20.83 -24.86
CA LYS A 1133 20.09 21.52 -23.67
C LYS A 1133 18.97 21.73 -22.67
N THR A 1134 19.27 21.48 -21.41
CA THR A 1134 18.28 21.55 -20.34
C THR A 1134 18.77 22.50 -19.25
N PHE A 1135 17.89 23.38 -18.77
CA PHE A 1135 18.19 24.36 -17.74
C PHE A 1135 17.17 24.24 -16.61
N ARG A 1136 17.66 24.32 -15.37
CA ARG A 1136 16.81 24.47 -14.20
C ARG A 1136 16.45 25.95 -14.04
N VAL A 1137 15.16 26.26 -13.89
CA VAL A 1137 14.69 27.61 -13.59
C VAL A 1137 13.95 27.62 -12.27
N VAL A 1138 14.27 28.59 -11.42
CA VAL A 1138 13.56 28.83 -10.15
C VAL A 1138 12.66 30.04 -10.32
N LYS A 1139 11.34 29.82 -10.27
CA LYS A 1139 10.34 30.90 -10.18
C LYS A 1139 10.14 31.20 -8.69
N ILE A 1140 10.51 32.41 -8.28
CA ILE A 1140 10.25 32.92 -6.94
C ILE A 1140 8.86 33.56 -6.87
#